data_AF-A0A1F7FJC4-F1
#
_entry.id   AF-A0A1F7FJC4-F1
#
_cell.length_a   1.000
_cell.length_b   1.000
_cell.length_c   1.000
_cell.angle_alpha   90.00
_cell.angle_beta   90.00
_cell.angle_gamma   90.00
#
_symmetry.space_group_name_H-M   'P 1'
#
loop_
_entity.id
_entity.type
_entity.pdbx_description
1 polymer ?
#
loop_
_entity_poly.entity_id
_entity_poly.type
_entity_poly.pdbx_seq_one_letter_code
_entity_poly.pdbx_strand_id
1 'polypeptide(L)'
;MKRRRGFVLPAVLMLVSVLLLFAAVRHYFSRNQLIQASHDANYEKSFHLAIGGVESADNLFMKAVAFFNDGRPETLPKIAKAPPELAPILKALLNAEGLPYARKERIPIDSSMFGHLQSSWEKFATLKVEIELRDIEPLVAQSPFAGPIPDPRENRILMMLHAEAVVNGAVARVCRYREAKLVNILPSILGKFVLYLRQQGSASNNSFEDRFSRPDLLKDTPLMVFSGKSSGLSSLNLDAAAEFFEKQGWVFLGGDAPWVIGSGPGGGNANYASALQKNDLQTFAIQPPDEFSSLNFLTYYSQPEYLSGELKGLSYNKVLQGINDELFSSRIRISGSGNKPTPTNVVGNVVAKSALIQGLKNTQTGLYAPYPFLQESQFHGSSWPGMSSEAANTMEENFGGVFQRYKSRMSVVLEERYNAINLRTLNFPAPPMNSAIMVDPRNLPAGTKVPDLSKRLHVDNNPASFVDANSGNLYQLFADDGRKLFEGNLSGFEDLSHFVSKAVLSFDKQSEFYKSIETEQKEHLLNNIYLIKGDLLVDRPLKSADGCGGMIIANGDITIQNEIIAPDQEPVVLISTAGNIRIATSSRIQAGLIALKGQIQAESAINVEGVVSAKELSMAKLSSSGLRQLSYNVNFDVTDSATYMRAFRLFMPKDGITFVK
;
A
#
# COMPACT_ATOMS: atom_id res chain seq x y z
N MET A 1 11.83 18.44 121.51
CA MET A 1 12.31 18.44 120.11
C MET A 1 11.90 17.14 119.41
N LYS A 2 10.83 17.15 118.60
CA LYS A 2 10.34 15.99 117.83
C LYS A 2 11.14 15.85 116.52
N ARG A 3 11.87 14.74 116.32
CA ARG A 3 12.57 14.45 115.04
C ARG A 3 11.67 13.63 114.11
N ARG A 4 11.15 14.30 113.08
CA ARG A 4 10.52 13.71 111.88
C ARG A 4 11.55 12.87 111.11
N ARG A 5 11.51 11.53 111.21
CA ARG A 5 12.30 10.60 110.36
C ARG A 5 11.50 9.36 109.94
N GLY A 6 10.19 9.51 109.70
CA GLY A 6 9.29 8.42 109.27
C GLY A 6 8.97 8.36 107.77
N PHE A 7 9.36 9.37 106.98
CA PHE A 7 8.93 9.54 105.58
C PHE A 7 10.02 9.30 104.53
N VAL A 8 11.25 8.99 104.94
CA VAL A 8 12.39 8.83 104.00
C VAL A 8 12.28 7.52 103.22
N LEU A 9 11.94 6.40 103.88
CA LEU A 9 11.85 5.10 103.23
C LEU A 9 10.71 5.01 102.19
N PRO A 10 9.46 5.47 102.48
CA PRO A 10 8.40 5.49 101.48
C PRO A 10 8.70 6.44 100.31
N ALA A 11 9.34 7.59 100.57
CA ALA A 11 9.74 8.53 99.52
C ALA A 11 10.84 7.95 98.62
N VAL A 12 11.82 7.23 99.19
CA VAL A 12 12.88 6.54 98.42
C VAL A 12 12.28 5.39 97.60
N LEU A 13 11.36 4.60 98.16
CA LEU A 13 10.68 3.53 97.43
C LEU A 13 9.79 4.05 96.30
N MET A 14 9.09 5.17 96.52
CA MET A 14 8.32 5.85 95.49
C MET A 14 9.24 6.37 94.37
N LEU A 15 10.38 6.96 94.73
CA LEU A 15 11.37 7.45 93.78
C LEU A 15 11.98 6.30 92.95
N VAL A 16 12.32 5.17 93.58
CA VAL A 16 12.78 3.95 92.88
C VAL A 16 11.69 3.39 91.96
N SER A 17 10.43 3.37 92.40
CA SER A 17 9.31 2.90 91.58
C SER A 17 9.07 3.80 90.37
N VAL A 18 9.17 5.12 90.54
CA VAL A 18 9.09 6.11 89.45
C VAL A 18 10.26 5.92 88.48
N LEU A 19 11.48 5.72 88.96
CA LEU A 19 12.65 5.46 88.12
C LEU A 19 12.53 4.14 87.33
N LEU A 20 12.02 3.08 87.95
CA LEU A 20 11.76 1.80 87.28
C LEU A 20 10.65 1.94 86.23
N LEU A 21 9.59 2.71 86.52
CA LEU A 21 8.54 3.02 85.54
C LEU A 21 9.12 3.79 84.36
N PHE A 22 9.94 4.83 84.59
CA PHE A 22 10.63 5.57 83.53
C PHE A 22 11.56 4.67 82.71
N ALA A 23 12.31 3.77 83.34
CA ALA A 23 13.17 2.81 82.66
C ALA A 23 12.36 1.83 81.80
N ALA A 24 11.24 1.30 82.32
CA ALA A 24 10.35 0.40 81.59
C ALA A 24 9.68 1.10 80.40
N VAL A 25 9.18 2.32 80.60
CA VAL A 25 8.59 3.15 79.54
C VAL A 25 9.62 3.49 78.47
N ARG A 26 10.85 3.89 78.86
CA ARG A 26 11.94 4.18 77.91
C ARG A 26 12.38 2.92 77.15
N HIS A 27 12.46 1.77 77.80
CA HIS A 27 12.75 0.49 77.15
C HIS A 27 11.65 0.10 76.16
N TYR A 28 10.38 0.26 76.54
CA TYR A 28 9.23 0.02 75.66
C TYR A 28 9.25 0.93 74.43
N PHE A 29 9.45 2.24 74.61
CA PHE A 29 9.57 3.18 73.48
C PHE A 29 10.79 2.89 72.60
N SER A 30 11.94 2.59 73.19
CA SER A 30 13.15 2.24 72.43
C SER A 30 12.97 0.95 71.62
N ARG A 31 12.34 -0.07 72.20
CA ARG A 31 12.04 -1.32 71.51
C ARG A 31 11.03 -1.11 70.37
N ASN A 32 9.98 -0.32 70.60
CA ASN A 32 9.01 0.02 69.55
C ASN A 32 9.64 0.86 68.44
N GLN A 33 10.52 1.81 68.76
CA GLN A 33 11.26 2.58 67.76
C GLN A 33 12.19 1.70 66.92
N LEU A 34 12.86 0.72 67.52
CA LEU A 34 13.70 -0.25 66.80
C LEU A 34 12.86 -1.16 65.90
N ILE A 35 11.69 -1.63 66.37
CA ILE A 35 10.76 -2.44 65.57
C ILE A 35 10.23 -1.62 64.39
N GLN A 36 9.83 -0.37 64.62
CA GLN A 36 9.33 0.51 63.57
C GLN A 36 10.41 0.85 62.55
N ALA A 37 11.62 1.23 63.00
CA ALA A 37 12.75 1.49 62.10
C ALA A 37 13.16 0.23 61.30
N SER A 38 13.10 -0.96 61.92
CA SER A 38 13.35 -2.22 61.21
C SER A 38 12.26 -2.53 60.20
N HIS A 39 11.00 -2.24 60.50
CA HIS A 39 9.89 -2.41 59.57
C HIS A 39 10.03 -1.44 58.39
N ASP A 40 10.33 -0.17 58.64
CA ASP A 40 10.51 0.85 57.61
C ASP A 40 11.70 0.52 56.69
N ALA A 41 12.82 0.08 57.26
CA ALA A 41 13.96 -0.40 56.47
C ALA A 41 13.60 -1.64 55.63
N ASN A 42 12.84 -2.59 56.17
CA ASN A 42 12.39 -3.76 55.41
C ASN A 42 11.36 -3.39 54.33
N TYR A 43 10.51 -2.38 54.56
CA TYR A 43 9.60 -1.85 53.55
C TYR A 43 10.36 -1.15 52.42
N GLU A 44 11.35 -0.31 52.73
CA GLU A 44 12.21 0.34 51.74
C GLU A 44 12.96 -0.69 50.89
N LYS A 45 13.48 -1.75 51.52
CA LYS A 45 14.07 -2.89 50.81
C LYS A 45 13.08 -3.57 49.87
N SER A 46 11.88 -3.85 50.35
CA SER A 46 10.80 -4.45 49.55
C SER A 46 10.41 -3.54 48.38
N PHE A 47 10.33 -2.23 48.61
CA PHE A 47 9.99 -1.23 47.60
C PHE A 47 11.01 -1.20 46.46
N HIS A 48 12.31 -1.11 46.78
CA HIS A 48 13.37 -1.14 45.76
C HIS A 48 13.42 -2.46 45.00
N LEU A 49 13.17 -3.59 45.67
CA LEU A 49 13.07 -4.89 45.01
C LEU A 49 11.86 -4.94 44.05
N ALA A 50 10.71 -4.40 44.46
CA ALA A 50 9.52 -4.30 43.60
C ALA A 50 9.74 -3.37 42.39
N ILE A 51 10.37 -2.20 42.59
CA ILE A 51 10.74 -1.29 41.49
C ILE A 51 11.69 -1.99 40.52
N GLY A 52 12.76 -2.60 41.01
CA GLY A 52 13.72 -3.33 40.17
C GLY A 52 13.06 -4.47 39.38
N GLY A 53 12.08 -5.13 39.99
CA GLY A 53 11.23 -6.14 39.33
C GLY A 53 10.42 -5.56 38.18
N VAL A 54 9.70 -4.44 38.40
CA VAL A 54 8.93 -3.75 37.36
C VAL A 54 9.84 -3.27 36.23
N GLU A 55 10.97 -2.62 36.53
CA GLU A 55 11.89 -2.10 35.52
C GLU A 55 12.51 -3.21 34.67
N SER A 56 12.86 -4.33 35.29
CA SER A 56 13.40 -5.50 34.57
C SER A 56 12.35 -6.13 33.67
N ALA A 57 11.11 -6.26 34.15
CA ALA A 57 9.99 -6.77 33.36
C ALA A 57 9.63 -5.84 32.21
N ASP A 58 9.71 -4.53 32.43
CA ASP A 58 9.45 -3.51 31.43
C ASP A 58 10.48 -3.56 30.29
N ASN A 59 11.76 -3.75 30.63
CA ASN A 59 12.81 -3.96 29.63
C ASN A 59 12.60 -5.24 28.81
N LEU A 60 12.23 -6.35 29.46
CA LEU A 60 11.89 -7.61 28.77
C LEU A 60 10.67 -7.43 27.87
N PHE A 61 9.66 -6.71 28.33
CA PHE A 61 8.47 -6.41 27.55
C PHE A 61 8.80 -5.59 26.31
N MET A 62 9.60 -4.52 26.42
CA MET A 62 10.01 -3.72 25.27
C MET A 62 10.78 -4.55 24.22
N LYS A 63 11.64 -5.48 24.67
CA LYS A 63 12.30 -6.44 23.76
C LYS A 63 11.29 -7.37 23.08
N ALA A 64 10.29 -7.84 23.82
CA ALA A 64 9.22 -8.68 23.27
C ALA A 64 8.37 -7.93 22.23
N VAL A 65 8.06 -6.64 22.47
CA VAL A 65 7.36 -5.79 21.49
C VAL A 65 8.20 -5.59 20.23
N ALA A 66 9.51 -5.32 20.36
CA ALA A 66 10.40 -5.21 19.21
C ALA A 66 10.43 -6.51 18.40
N PHE A 67 10.54 -7.67 19.06
CA PHE A 67 10.47 -8.97 18.39
C PHE A 67 9.10 -9.24 17.75
N PHE A 68 8.00 -8.82 18.39
CA PHE A 68 6.66 -8.93 17.83
C PHE A 68 6.52 -8.10 16.55
N ASN A 69 7.03 -6.87 16.54
CA ASN A 69 6.92 -5.97 15.40
C ASN A 69 7.75 -6.44 14.19
N ASP A 70 8.87 -7.13 14.42
CA ASP A 70 9.77 -7.60 13.37
C ASP A 70 9.06 -8.32 12.21
N GLY A 71 9.12 -7.78 10.99
CA GLY A 71 8.42 -8.38 9.85
C GLY A 71 9.07 -9.64 9.29
N ARG A 72 10.33 -9.92 9.65
CA ARG A 72 11.16 -10.84 8.88
C ARG A 72 10.70 -12.31 9.00
N PRO A 73 10.82 -13.12 7.91
CA PRO A 73 10.33 -14.50 7.90
C PRO A 73 10.91 -15.39 9.01
N GLU A 74 12.16 -15.14 9.42
CA GLU A 74 12.82 -15.87 10.51
C GLU A 74 12.14 -15.70 11.87
N THR A 75 11.36 -14.63 12.05
CA THR A 75 10.62 -14.37 13.30
C THR A 75 9.21 -14.95 13.27
N LEU A 76 8.77 -15.53 12.15
CA LEU A 76 7.42 -16.07 11.96
C LEU A 76 7.42 -17.61 11.96
N PRO A 77 6.44 -18.28 12.59
CA PRO A 77 5.42 -17.73 13.49
C PRO A 77 6.00 -17.28 14.84
N LYS A 78 5.50 -16.16 15.39
CA LYS A 78 6.08 -15.45 16.55
C LYS A 78 6.34 -16.33 17.77
N ILE A 79 5.36 -17.13 18.18
CA ILE A 79 5.45 -17.97 19.38
C ILE A 79 6.51 -19.08 19.20
N ALA A 80 6.60 -19.66 18.01
CA ALA A 80 7.50 -20.77 17.72
C ALA A 80 8.96 -20.32 17.56
N LYS A 81 9.18 -19.10 17.07
CA LYS A 81 10.50 -18.52 16.80
C LYS A 81 11.00 -17.59 17.91
N ALA A 82 10.23 -17.41 18.97
CA ALA A 82 10.60 -16.57 20.12
C ALA A 82 11.92 -17.03 20.77
N PRO A 83 12.87 -16.13 21.04
CA PRO A 83 14.05 -16.43 21.85
C PRO A 83 13.65 -16.99 23.23
N PRO A 84 14.43 -17.89 23.86
CA PRO A 84 14.08 -18.50 25.14
C PRO A 84 13.75 -17.50 26.26
N GLU A 85 14.46 -16.36 26.29
CA GLU A 85 14.24 -15.27 27.25
C GLU A 85 12.88 -14.57 27.05
N LEU A 86 12.39 -14.48 25.80
CA LEU A 86 11.15 -13.78 25.44
C LEU A 86 9.95 -14.73 25.31
N ALA A 87 10.20 -16.04 25.20
CA ALA A 87 9.13 -17.03 25.00
C ALA A 87 8.05 -17.01 26.10
N PRO A 88 8.37 -16.90 27.41
CA PRO A 88 7.35 -16.82 28.46
C PRO A 88 6.43 -15.61 28.29
N ILE A 89 7.02 -14.43 28.05
CA ILE A 89 6.24 -13.19 27.90
C ILE A 89 5.46 -13.17 26.59
N LEU A 90 6.01 -13.64 25.47
CA LEU A 90 5.28 -13.71 24.20
C LEU A 90 4.11 -14.69 24.24
N LYS A 91 4.25 -15.84 24.93
CA LYS A 91 3.13 -16.77 25.17
C LYS A 91 2.04 -16.17 26.06
N ALA A 92 2.42 -15.30 26.98
CA ALA A 92 1.48 -14.55 27.80
C ALA A 92 0.72 -13.49 26.99
N LEU A 93 1.42 -12.83 26.05
CA LEU A 93 0.88 -11.73 25.26
C LEU A 93 0.02 -12.19 24.08
N LEU A 94 0.43 -13.25 23.37
CA LEU A 94 -0.11 -13.60 22.06
C LEU A 94 -1.11 -14.77 22.11
N ASN A 95 -2.13 -14.74 21.25
CA ASN A 95 -3.07 -15.85 21.01
C ASN A 95 -2.51 -16.90 20.03
N ALA A 96 -3.32 -17.89 19.67
CA ALA A 96 -2.95 -18.93 18.71
C ALA A 96 -2.63 -18.35 17.32
N GLU A 97 -3.28 -17.24 16.96
CA GLU A 97 -3.08 -16.48 15.73
C GLU A 97 -1.82 -15.58 15.79
N GLY A 98 -1.12 -15.55 16.93
CA GLY A 98 0.11 -14.79 17.12
C GLY A 98 -0.11 -13.28 17.35
N LEU A 99 -1.31 -12.86 17.76
CA LEU A 99 -1.67 -11.46 18.02
C LEU A 99 -1.89 -11.19 19.52
N PRO A 100 -1.58 -9.97 20.00
CA PRO A 100 -1.98 -9.53 21.34
C PRO A 100 -3.48 -9.66 21.56
N TYR A 101 -3.88 -10.12 22.74
CA TYR A 101 -5.30 -10.19 23.11
C TYR A 101 -5.51 -9.96 24.61
N ALA A 102 -6.64 -9.36 24.98
CA ALA A 102 -6.93 -9.14 26.38
C ALA A 102 -7.29 -10.41 27.13
N ARG A 103 -6.88 -10.42 28.39
CA ARG A 103 -7.26 -11.45 29.36
C ARG A 103 -7.52 -10.78 30.70
N LYS A 104 -8.53 -11.28 31.42
CA LYS A 104 -8.83 -10.81 32.78
C LYS A 104 -7.84 -11.33 33.83
N GLU A 105 -7.07 -12.35 33.49
CA GLU A 105 -6.14 -13.01 34.38
C GLU A 105 -4.78 -12.31 34.37
N ARG A 106 -4.18 -12.17 35.54
CA ARG A 106 -2.79 -11.75 35.68
C ARG A 106 -1.89 -12.94 35.40
N ILE A 107 -0.92 -12.74 34.52
CA ILE A 107 -0.02 -13.81 34.11
C ILE A 107 1.33 -13.60 34.79
N PRO A 108 1.83 -14.57 35.58
CA PRO A 108 3.16 -14.47 36.15
C PRO A 108 4.22 -14.45 35.04
N ILE A 109 5.21 -13.58 35.19
CA ILE A 109 6.38 -13.54 34.31
C ILE A 109 7.50 -14.31 34.99
N ASP A 110 7.98 -15.37 34.36
CA ASP A 110 9.16 -16.11 34.81
C ASP A 110 10.41 -15.61 34.08
N SER A 111 11.40 -15.15 34.83
CA SER A 111 12.71 -14.72 34.29
C SER A 111 13.83 -14.98 35.29
N SER A 112 14.99 -15.42 34.78
CA SER A 112 16.22 -15.58 35.56
C SER A 112 16.70 -14.26 36.18
N MET A 113 16.36 -13.11 35.58
CA MET A 113 16.67 -11.78 36.11
C MET A 113 16.05 -11.54 37.48
N PHE A 114 14.84 -12.07 37.72
CA PHE A 114 14.16 -11.92 39.00
C PHE A 114 14.86 -12.73 40.11
N GLY A 115 15.41 -13.89 39.78
CA GLY A 115 16.24 -14.69 40.70
C GLY A 115 17.53 -13.96 41.09
N HIS A 116 18.19 -13.30 40.13
CA HIS A 116 19.36 -12.47 40.42
C HIS A 116 19.01 -11.29 41.34
N LEU A 117 17.91 -10.59 41.07
CA LEU A 117 17.43 -9.50 41.93
C LEU A 117 17.17 -9.99 43.36
N GLN A 118 16.53 -11.14 43.55
CA GLN A 118 16.28 -11.71 44.89
C GLN A 118 17.58 -12.10 45.62
N SER A 119 18.55 -12.68 44.91
CA SER A 119 19.82 -13.15 45.49
C SER A 119 20.68 -12.04 46.12
N SER A 120 20.50 -10.79 45.67
CA SER A 120 21.25 -9.62 46.13
C SER A 120 20.79 -9.05 47.48
N TRP A 121 19.63 -9.46 48.00
CA TRP A 121 19.05 -8.88 49.21
C TRP A 121 19.24 -9.78 50.43
N GLU A 122 18.55 -10.93 50.52
CA GLU A 122 18.58 -11.84 51.67
C GLU A 122 17.87 -13.17 51.35
N LYS A 123 18.11 -14.26 52.12
CA LYS A 123 17.48 -15.59 51.92
C LYS A 123 15.94 -15.61 52.06
N PHE A 124 15.35 -14.55 52.59
CA PHE A 124 13.90 -14.42 52.85
C PHE A 124 13.21 -13.36 51.99
N ALA A 125 13.84 -12.94 50.89
CA ALA A 125 13.24 -12.04 49.91
C ALA A 125 12.44 -12.84 48.86
N THR A 126 11.22 -12.40 48.56
CA THR A 126 10.43 -12.92 47.43
C THR A 126 10.02 -11.77 46.53
N LEU A 127 10.00 -12.02 45.21
CA LEU A 127 9.55 -11.08 44.19
C LEU A 127 8.64 -11.83 43.24
N LYS A 128 7.41 -11.33 43.08
CA LYS A 128 6.43 -11.83 42.13
C LYS A 128 6.14 -10.71 41.13
N VAL A 129 6.29 -11.01 39.84
CA VAL A 129 5.97 -10.06 38.76
C VAL A 129 4.90 -10.66 37.86
N GLU A 130 3.87 -9.86 37.56
CA GLU A 130 2.73 -10.27 36.73
C GLU A 130 2.45 -9.22 35.64
N ILE A 131 1.99 -9.68 34.49
CA ILE A 131 1.48 -8.83 33.41
C ILE A 131 -0.04 -9.00 33.28
N GLU A 132 -0.71 -7.90 32.96
CA GLU A 132 -2.13 -7.86 32.70
C GLU A 132 -2.39 -7.01 31.44
N LEU A 133 -3.13 -7.58 30.48
CA LEU A 133 -3.56 -6.91 29.26
C LEU A 133 -5.08 -6.76 29.28
N ARG A 134 -5.58 -5.53 29.29
CA ARG A 134 -7.01 -5.24 29.22
C ARG A 134 -7.33 -4.54 27.91
N ASP A 135 -8.26 -5.09 27.15
CA ASP A 135 -8.80 -4.42 25.97
C ASP A 135 -9.65 -3.28 26.47
N ILE A 136 -9.41 -2.11 25.90
CA ILE A 136 -10.16 -0.92 26.25
C ILE A 136 -11.26 -0.75 25.19
N GLU A 137 -10.86 -0.51 23.94
CA GLU A 137 -11.73 -0.02 22.87
C GLU A 137 -11.16 -0.35 21.47
N PRO A 138 -12.01 -0.63 20.45
CA PRO A 138 -11.59 -0.64 19.06
C PRO A 138 -11.02 0.72 18.62
N LEU A 139 -9.93 0.71 17.83
CA LEU A 139 -9.29 1.94 17.36
C LEU A 139 -10.07 2.68 16.29
N VAL A 140 -10.82 1.93 15.48
CA VAL A 140 -11.60 2.46 14.37
C VAL A 140 -13.02 1.96 14.55
N ALA A 141 -13.95 2.88 14.81
CA ALA A 141 -15.36 2.55 14.84
C ALA A 141 -15.83 2.16 13.43
N GLN A 142 -16.75 1.20 13.35
CA GLN A 142 -17.38 0.87 12.08
C GLN A 142 -18.20 2.07 11.60
N SER A 143 -17.86 2.57 10.41
CA SER A 143 -18.63 3.62 9.76
C SER A 143 -19.99 3.07 9.36
N PRO A 144 -21.09 3.82 9.55
CA PRO A 144 -22.39 3.45 9.00
C PRO A 144 -22.45 3.64 7.46
N PHE A 145 -21.43 4.28 6.87
CA PHE A 145 -21.34 4.53 5.44
C PHE A 145 -20.49 3.47 4.74
N ALA A 146 -20.79 3.23 3.47
CA ALA A 146 -20.01 2.37 2.60
C ALA A 146 -18.56 2.88 2.49
N GLY A 147 -17.58 1.98 2.61
CA GLY A 147 -16.17 2.32 2.64
C GLY A 147 -15.29 1.14 3.09
N PRO A 148 -14.06 1.45 3.56
CA PRO A 148 -13.17 0.45 4.16
C PRO A 148 -13.81 -0.16 5.40
N ILE A 149 -13.70 -1.48 5.53
CA ILE A 149 -14.20 -2.21 6.69
C ILE A 149 -13.06 -2.24 7.73
N PRO A 150 -13.24 -1.64 8.92
CA PRO A 150 -12.23 -1.70 9.97
C PRO A 150 -11.97 -3.13 10.42
N ASP A 151 -10.71 -3.43 10.74
CA ASP A 151 -10.38 -4.74 11.26
C ASP A 151 -10.61 -4.78 12.77
N PRO A 152 -11.41 -5.75 13.28
CA PRO A 152 -11.73 -5.82 14.71
C PRO A 152 -10.52 -6.13 15.61
N ARG A 153 -9.37 -6.47 15.03
CA ARG A 153 -8.12 -6.69 15.77
C ARG A 153 -7.38 -5.39 16.07
N GLU A 154 -7.69 -4.29 15.37
CA GLU A 154 -7.07 -2.99 15.64
C GLU A 154 -7.64 -2.36 16.92
N ASN A 155 -6.91 -2.50 18.02
CA ASN A 155 -7.42 -2.22 19.37
C ASN A 155 -6.47 -1.37 20.22
N ARG A 156 -7.07 -0.61 21.13
CA ARG A 156 -6.38 0.07 22.23
C ARG A 156 -6.29 -0.88 23.41
N ILE A 157 -5.05 -1.15 23.84
CA ILE A 157 -4.73 -2.13 24.87
C ILE A 157 -4.13 -1.40 26.07
N LEU A 158 -4.70 -1.61 27.26
CA LEU A 158 -4.08 -1.23 28.52
C LEU A 158 -3.15 -2.36 28.97
N MET A 159 -1.87 -2.05 29.11
CA MET A 159 -0.88 -2.94 29.69
C MET A 159 -0.58 -2.50 31.12
N MET A 160 -0.57 -3.46 32.05
CA MET A 160 -0.17 -3.25 33.43
C MET A 160 0.87 -4.28 33.86
N LEU A 161 2.00 -3.80 34.39
CA LEU A 161 2.99 -4.61 35.08
C LEU A 161 2.79 -4.45 36.58
N HIS A 162 2.67 -5.56 37.29
CA HIS A 162 2.52 -5.61 38.74
C HIS A 162 3.74 -6.30 39.33
N ALA A 163 4.43 -5.66 40.27
CA ALA A 163 5.43 -6.32 41.10
C ALA A 163 5.04 -6.26 42.57
N GLU A 164 5.07 -7.41 43.22
CA GLU A 164 4.91 -7.56 44.65
C GLU A 164 6.19 -8.15 45.22
N ALA A 165 6.81 -7.45 46.16
CA ALA A 165 8.01 -7.91 46.84
C ALA A 165 7.78 -8.01 48.35
N VAL A 166 8.35 -9.05 48.96
CA VAL A 166 8.29 -9.29 50.41
C VAL A 166 9.69 -9.50 50.95
N VAL A 167 10.11 -8.69 51.93
CA VAL A 167 11.38 -8.83 52.65
C VAL A 167 11.10 -8.86 54.15
N ASN A 168 11.44 -9.97 54.80
CA ASN A 168 11.24 -10.17 56.25
C ASN A 168 9.81 -9.84 56.73
N GLY A 169 8.80 -10.11 55.89
CA GLY A 169 7.38 -9.88 56.18
C GLY A 169 6.84 -8.49 55.81
N ALA A 170 7.69 -7.52 55.49
CA ALA A 170 7.24 -6.24 54.91
C ALA A 170 6.89 -6.43 53.43
N VAL A 171 5.80 -5.82 52.95
CA VAL A 171 5.29 -5.99 51.58
C VAL A 171 5.27 -4.64 50.88
N ALA A 172 5.77 -4.59 49.65
CA ALA A 172 5.62 -3.43 48.77
C ALA A 172 5.04 -3.85 47.42
N ARG A 173 4.14 -3.02 46.89
CA ARG A 173 3.48 -3.23 45.59
C ARG A 173 3.74 -2.06 44.67
N VAL A 174 4.29 -2.34 43.51
CA VAL A 174 4.53 -1.35 42.46
C VAL A 174 3.78 -1.77 41.21
N CYS A 175 3.06 -0.84 40.61
CA CYS A 175 2.34 -1.06 39.37
C CYS A 175 2.77 -0.03 38.33
N ARG A 176 3.05 -0.46 37.10
CA ARG A 176 3.31 0.43 35.97
C ARG A 176 2.25 0.20 34.90
N TYR A 177 1.63 1.28 34.44
CA TYR A 177 0.64 1.21 33.36
C TYR A 177 1.13 1.92 32.10
N ARG A 178 0.74 1.35 30.96
CA ARG A 178 0.94 1.92 29.64
C ARG A 178 -0.24 1.62 28.74
N GLU A 179 -0.49 2.55 27.85
CA GLU A 179 -1.41 2.36 26.75
C GLU A 179 -0.64 1.98 25.49
N ALA A 180 -1.06 0.89 24.85
CA ALA A 180 -0.54 0.45 23.58
C ALA A 180 -1.66 0.43 22.53
N LYS A 181 -1.29 0.53 21.26
CA LYS A 181 -2.18 0.39 20.12
C LYS A 181 -1.68 -0.75 19.23
N LEU A 182 -2.53 -1.74 19.00
CA LEU A 182 -2.31 -2.76 17.98
C LEU A 182 -2.90 -2.24 16.67
N VAL A 183 -2.06 -2.02 15.67
CA VAL A 183 -2.45 -1.34 14.43
C VAL A 183 -1.93 -2.09 13.22
N ASN A 184 -2.71 -2.15 12.14
CA ASN A 184 -2.21 -2.53 10.83
C ASN A 184 -1.66 -1.28 10.10
N ILE A 185 -0.36 -1.29 9.78
CA ILE A 185 0.34 -0.14 9.17
C ILE A 185 0.08 0.02 7.66
N LEU A 186 -0.64 -0.92 7.03
CA LEU A 186 -0.96 -0.82 5.61
C LEU A 186 -2.04 0.24 5.35
N PRO A 187 -2.04 0.86 4.16
CA PRO A 187 -2.96 1.92 3.81
C PRO A 187 -4.36 1.42 3.43
N SER A 188 -4.91 0.45 4.17
CA SER A 188 -6.19 -0.18 3.87
C SER A 188 -6.26 -0.67 2.41
N ILE A 189 -7.42 -0.66 1.76
CA ILE A 189 -7.59 -1.12 0.38
C ILE A 189 -6.76 -0.37 -0.67
N LEU A 190 -6.25 0.82 -0.34
CA LEU A 190 -5.40 1.58 -1.24
C LEU A 190 -4.07 0.86 -1.50
N GLY A 191 -3.64 0.01 -0.56
CA GLY A 191 -2.42 -0.80 -0.70
C GLY A 191 -2.47 -1.78 -1.87
N LYS A 192 -3.66 -2.12 -2.38
CA LYS A 192 -3.82 -2.96 -3.58
C LYS A 192 -3.53 -2.22 -4.88
N PHE A 193 -3.69 -0.90 -4.88
CA PHE A 193 -3.62 -0.11 -6.10
C PHE A 193 -2.25 0.55 -6.21
N VAL A 194 -1.48 0.17 -7.24
CA VAL A 194 -0.22 0.87 -7.54
C VAL A 194 -0.51 2.33 -7.85
N LEU A 195 -1.59 2.59 -8.62
CA LEU A 195 -2.11 3.92 -8.92
C LEU A 195 -3.62 3.96 -8.68
N TYR A 196 -4.07 4.91 -7.88
CA TYR A 196 -5.48 5.15 -7.58
C TYR A 196 -5.80 6.63 -7.77
N LEU A 197 -6.57 6.97 -8.81
CA LEU A 197 -7.02 8.33 -9.10
C LEU A 197 -8.54 8.35 -9.12
N ARG A 198 -9.16 9.22 -8.31
CA ARG A 198 -10.62 9.34 -8.29
C ARG A 198 -11.20 10.08 -9.48
N GLN A 199 -10.44 10.99 -10.08
CA GLN A 199 -10.88 11.81 -11.21
C GLN A 199 -9.71 12.09 -12.16
N GLN A 200 -10.05 12.47 -13.39
CA GLN A 200 -9.10 12.84 -14.43
C GLN A 200 -8.37 14.17 -14.19
N GLY A 201 -9.03 15.10 -13.50
CA GLY A 201 -8.58 16.48 -13.33
C GLY A 201 -8.79 17.34 -14.58
N SER A 202 -8.21 18.55 -14.62
CA SER A 202 -8.35 19.47 -15.76
C SER A 202 -7.72 18.87 -17.02
N ALA A 203 -8.60 18.40 -17.91
CA ALA A 203 -8.43 17.27 -18.82
C ALA A 203 -7.60 17.50 -20.11
N SER A 204 -6.87 18.61 -20.29
CA SER A 204 -6.07 18.85 -21.52
C SER A 204 -4.62 18.39 -21.42
N ASN A 205 -4.22 17.80 -20.30
CA ASN A 205 -2.83 17.45 -19.98
C ASN A 205 -2.60 15.94 -19.88
N ASN A 206 -3.50 15.05 -20.32
CA ASN A 206 -3.29 13.60 -20.25
C ASN A 206 -2.71 12.99 -21.51
N SER A 207 -2.69 13.77 -22.59
CA SER A 207 -2.15 13.37 -23.86
C SER A 207 -0.98 14.27 -24.26
N PHE A 208 -0.09 13.74 -25.09
CA PHE A 208 1.02 14.50 -25.66
C PHE A 208 1.35 13.98 -27.06
N GLU A 209 1.99 14.83 -27.87
CA GLU A 209 2.46 14.46 -29.19
C GLU A 209 3.73 13.60 -29.07
N ASP A 210 3.63 12.35 -29.52
CA ASP A 210 4.70 11.35 -29.53
C ASP A 210 5.15 11.06 -30.99
N ARG A 211 6.36 10.54 -31.16
CA ARG A 211 7.02 10.29 -32.46
C ARG A 211 7.83 8.99 -32.42
N PHE A 212 7.98 8.31 -33.56
CA PHE A 212 8.82 7.11 -33.68
C PHE A 212 10.30 7.42 -33.80
N SER A 213 10.64 8.49 -34.52
CA SER A 213 11.97 8.59 -35.13
C SER A 213 13.07 9.17 -34.23
N ARG A 214 12.75 9.74 -33.06
CA ARG A 214 13.70 10.54 -32.24
C ARG A 214 13.35 10.57 -30.75
N PRO A 215 14.00 9.75 -29.90
CA PRO A 215 13.81 9.78 -28.45
C PRO A 215 14.20 11.10 -27.80
N ASP A 216 15.25 11.72 -28.31
CA ASP A 216 15.83 12.99 -27.86
C ASP A 216 14.86 14.17 -28.01
N LEU A 217 13.88 14.07 -28.90
CA LEU A 217 12.88 15.11 -29.16
C LEU A 217 11.51 14.85 -28.52
N LEU A 218 11.40 13.87 -27.62
CA LEU A 218 10.18 13.62 -26.87
C LEU A 218 9.78 14.89 -26.08
N LYS A 219 8.63 15.48 -26.42
CA LYS A 219 8.18 16.77 -25.84
C LYS A 219 7.77 16.67 -24.37
N ASP A 220 7.48 15.47 -23.89
CA ASP A 220 7.20 15.17 -22.49
C ASP A 220 7.41 13.68 -22.20
N THR A 221 7.94 13.35 -21.03
CA THR A 221 8.16 11.96 -20.63
C THR A 221 6.92 11.40 -19.94
N PRO A 222 6.38 10.24 -20.38
CA PRO A 222 5.26 9.60 -19.72
C PRO A 222 5.66 9.01 -18.36
N LEU A 223 4.69 8.93 -17.45
CA LEU A 223 4.74 8.13 -16.25
C LEU A 223 4.59 6.64 -16.58
N MET A 224 5.61 5.86 -16.28
CA MET A 224 5.60 4.41 -16.38
C MET A 224 5.06 3.79 -15.08
N VAL A 225 3.95 3.07 -15.17
CA VAL A 225 3.37 2.35 -14.04
C VAL A 225 3.73 0.87 -14.17
N PHE A 226 4.56 0.39 -13.24
CA PHE A 226 4.98 -0.99 -13.16
C PHE A 226 4.20 -1.70 -12.06
N SER A 227 3.21 -2.49 -12.46
CA SER A 227 2.26 -3.12 -11.53
C SER A 227 2.82 -4.31 -10.75
N GLY A 228 4.07 -4.71 -10.99
CA GLY A 228 4.71 -5.81 -10.28
C GLY A 228 5.59 -6.65 -11.20
N LYS A 229 5.29 -7.95 -11.30
CA LYS A 229 6.07 -8.90 -12.09
C LYS A 229 5.88 -8.63 -13.58
N SER A 230 6.97 -8.69 -14.34
CA SER A 230 6.88 -8.56 -15.79
C SER A 230 6.37 -9.83 -16.45
N SER A 231 5.60 -9.65 -17.53
CA SER A 231 5.15 -10.72 -18.42
C SER A 231 5.05 -10.16 -19.83
N GLY A 232 5.82 -10.72 -20.74
CA GLY A 232 5.85 -10.32 -22.15
C GLY A 232 4.69 -10.89 -22.96
N LEU A 233 4.70 -10.58 -24.26
CA LEU A 233 3.73 -11.10 -25.22
C LEU A 233 3.72 -12.63 -25.23
N SER A 234 2.52 -13.21 -25.22
CA SER A 234 2.29 -14.67 -25.30
C SER A 234 3.13 -15.51 -24.33
N SER A 235 3.42 -14.98 -23.14
CA SER A 235 4.30 -15.63 -22.15
C SER A 235 3.55 -16.31 -21.00
N LEU A 236 2.30 -15.91 -20.75
CA LEU A 236 1.54 -16.34 -19.57
C LEU A 236 0.62 -17.52 -19.91
N ASN A 237 0.72 -18.60 -19.13
CA ASN A 237 -0.20 -19.72 -19.24
C ASN A 237 -1.61 -19.31 -18.76
N LEU A 238 -2.65 -19.69 -19.52
CA LEU A 238 -4.05 -19.42 -19.21
C LEU A 238 -4.46 -19.88 -17.80
N ASP A 239 -4.05 -21.08 -17.39
CA ASP A 239 -4.44 -21.66 -16.08
C ASP A 239 -3.83 -20.89 -14.89
N ALA A 240 -2.71 -20.19 -15.11
CA ALA A 240 -2.03 -19.39 -14.09
C ALA A 240 -2.34 -17.89 -14.20
N ALA A 241 -3.08 -17.47 -15.23
CA ALA A 241 -3.24 -16.06 -15.57
C ALA A 241 -4.05 -15.29 -14.53
N ALA A 242 -5.15 -15.86 -14.04
CA ALA A 242 -5.98 -15.23 -13.01
C ALA A 242 -5.16 -14.97 -11.73
N GLU A 243 -4.44 -15.98 -11.23
CA GLU A 243 -3.58 -15.83 -10.05
C GLU A 243 -2.45 -14.81 -10.28
N PHE A 244 -1.88 -14.77 -11.50
CA PHE A 244 -0.88 -13.78 -11.87
C PHE A 244 -1.44 -12.35 -11.75
N PHE A 245 -2.62 -12.08 -12.30
CA PHE A 245 -3.26 -10.75 -12.25
C PHE A 245 -3.73 -10.38 -10.84
N GLU A 246 -4.19 -11.36 -10.05
CA GLU A 246 -4.54 -11.18 -8.64
C GLU A 246 -3.34 -10.76 -7.79
N LYS A 247 -2.11 -11.14 -8.16
CA LYS A 247 -0.88 -10.80 -7.44
C LYS A 247 -0.23 -9.48 -7.88
N GLN A 248 -0.71 -8.84 -8.95
CA GLN A 248 -0.23 -7.52 -9.37
C GLN A 248 -0.87 -6.41 -8.52
N GLY A 249 -0.23 -5.24 -8.48
CA GLY A 249 -0.85 -4.00 -8.05
C GLY A 249 -1.81 -3.51 -9.11
N TRP A 250 -3.05 -3.20 -8.74
CA TRP A 250 -4.08 -2.79 -9.67
C TRP A 250 -4.04 -1.29 -9.96
N VAL A 251 -4.75 -0.86 -10.99
CA VAL A 251 -4.90 0.56 -11.29
C VAL A 251 -6.37 0.94 -11.24
N PHE A 252 -6.70 1.95 -10.44
CA PHE A 252 -8.03 2.55 -10.41
C PHE A 252 -7.99 3.93 -11.04
N LEU A 253 -8.79 4.13 -12.07
CA LEU A 253 -9.00 5.42 -12.74
C LEU A 253 -10.50 5.73 -12.75
N GLY A 254 -10.92 6.54 -11.79
CA GLY A 254 -12.31 6.94 -11.59
C GLY A 254 -12.69 8.24 -12.31
N GLY A 255 -13.94 8.65 -12.13
CA GLY A 255 -14.51 9.88 -12.70
C GLY A 255 -15.70 9.58 -13.60
N ASP A 256 -16.48 10.62 -13.90
CA ASP A 256 -17.72 10.46 -14.69
C ASP A 256 -17.42 10.22 -16.18
N ALA A 257 -16.34 10.83 -16.68
CA ALA A 257 -15.91 10.68 -18.08
C ALA A 257 -14.94 9.49 -18.25
N PRO A 258 -14.98 8.79 -19.39
CA PRO A 258 -14.02 7.74 -19.70
C PRO A 258 -12.58 8.26 -19.77
N TRP A 259 -11.65 7.51 -19.18
CA TRP A 259 -10.22 7.73 -19.40
C TRP A 259 -9.79 7.15 -20.73
N VAL A 260 -9.30 7.99 -21.64
CA VAL A 260 -8.78 7.56 -22.94
C VAL A 260 -7.26 7.46 -22.88
N ILE A 261 -6.74 6.23 -22.97
CA ILE A 261 -5.31 5.91 -22.89
C ILE A 261 -4.77 5.52 -24.26
N GLY A 262 -4.07 6.43 -24.93
CA GLY A 262 -3.46 6.23 -26.23
C GLY A 262 -2.11 5.52 -26.17
N SER A 263 -1.93 4.48 -27.00
CA SER A 263 -0.64 3.80 -27.18
C SER A 263 0.32 4.66 -27.99
N GLY A 264 1.48 5.04 -27.45
CA GLY A 264 2.54 5.73 -28.20
C GLY A 264 3.85 4.96 -28.26
N PRO A 265 4.70 5.29 -29.26
CA PRO A 265 5.98 4.65 -29.50
C PRO A 265 7.10 5.11 -28.54
N GLY A 266 6.86 6.13 -27.71
CA GLY A 266 7.80 6.62 -26.72
C GLY A 266 9.08 7.19 -27.34
N GLY A 267 8.98 7.94 -28.44
CA GLY A 267 10.16 8.44 -29.14
C GLY A 267 10.95 7.37 -29.91
N GLY A 268 10.49 6.11 -29.96
CA GLY A 268 11.32 4.97 -30.38
C GLY A 268 12.19 4.38 -29.25
N ASN A 269 12.04 4.88 -28.02
CA ASN A 269 12.72 4.34 -26.84
C ASN A 269 11.83 3.31 -26.13
N ALA A 270 12.29 2.06 -26.07
CA ALA A 270 11.56 0.96 -25.44
C ALA A 270 11.24 1.20 -23.95
N ASN A 271 11.98 2.08 -23.27
CA ASN A 271 11.71 2.48 -21.88
C ASN A 271 10.43 3.32 -21.72
N TYR A 272 10.01 4.03 -22.77
CA TYR A 272 8.83 4.92 -22.76
C TYR A 272 7.71 4.45 -23.68
N ALA A 273 8.02 3.51 -24.58
CA ALA A 273 7.05 2.86 -25.46
C ALA A 273 5.98 2.14 -24.63
N SER A 274 4.74 2.18 -25.13
CA SER A 274 3.63 1.47 -24.50
C SER A 274 3.89 -0.03 -24.51
N ALA A 275 3.75 -0.68 -23.37
CA ALA A 275 3.91 -2.12 -23.27
C ALA A 275 2.83 -2.88 -24.04
N LEU A 276 3.15 -4.11 -24.46
CA LEU A 276 2.20 -5.09 -25.04
C LEU A 276 1.51 -4.66 -26.34
N GLN A 277 1.88 -3.52 -26.91
CA GLN A 277 1.51 -3.17 -28.27
C GLN A 277 2.36 -4.02 -29.25
N LYS A 278 1.69 -4.71 -30.15
CA LYS A 278 2.31 -5.52 -31.20
C LYS A 278 1.94 -4.90 -32.55
N ASN A 279 2.93 -4.53 -33.35
CA ASN A 279 2.72 -3.89 -34.67
C ASN A 279 2.90 -4.88 -35.82
N ASP A 280 2.72 -6.17 -35.55
CA ASP A 280 2.89 -7.19 -36.57
C ASP A 280 1.69 -7.18 -37.52
N LEU A 281 1.99 -7.24 -38.81
CA LEU A 281 1.01 -7.36 -39.85
C LEU A 281 0.42 -8.77 -39.88
N GLN A 282 -0.91 -8.85 -39.88
CA GLN A 282 -1.66 -10.09 -40.07
C GLN A 282 -2.34 -10.09 -41.42
N THR A 283 -2.50 -11.28 -41.99
CA THR A 283 -3.17 -11.48 -43.28
C THR A 283 -4.33 -12.45 -43.16
N PHE A 284 -5.41 -12.17 -43.88
CA PHE A 284 -6.64 -12.95 -43.92
C PHE A 284 -7.00 -13.26 -45.37
N ALA A 285 -7.44 -14.49 -45.64
CA ALA A 285 -7.96 -14.85 -46.95
C ALA A 285 -9.22 -14.02 -47.27
N ILE A 286 -9.35 -13.59 -48.52
CA ILE A 286 -10.55 -12.92 -49.02
C ILE A 286 -11.58 -14.01 -49.32
N GLN A 287 -12.79 -13.88 -48.78
CA GLN A 287 -13.85 -14.87 -48.92
C GLN A 287 -15.01 -14.28 -49.73
N PRO A 288 -15.81 -15.11 -50.43
CA PRO A 288 -17.06 -14.65 -51.02
C PRO A 288 -17.95 -13.95 -49.97
N PRO A 289 -18.69 -12.90 -50.34
CA PRO A 289 -18.96 -12.46 -51.71
C PRO A 289 -18.03 -11.33 -52.21
N ASP A 290 -16.85 -11.13 -51.62
CA ASP A 290 -15.92 -10.08 -52.08
C ASP A 290 -15.34 -10.49 -53.45
N GLU A 291 -15.36 -9.62 -54.47
CA GLU A 291 -14.95 -9.98 -55.85
C GLU A 291 -13.49 -10.44 -55.93
N PHE A 292 -12.62 -9.85 -55.11
CA PHE A 292 -11.22 -10.23 -55.00
C PHE A 292 -11.00 -11.61 -54.37
N SER A 293 -12.04 -12.29 -53.87
CA SER A 293 -11.94 -13.69 -53.42
C SER A 293 -11.48 -14.65 -54.53
N SER A 294 -11.70 -14.28 -55.80
CA SER A 294 -11.22 -15.02 -56.97
C SER A 294 -9.71 -14.86 -57.24
N LEU A 295 -9.06 -13.87 -56.62
CA LEU A 295 -7.66 -13.52 -56.85
C LEU A 295 -6.77 -14.12 -55.77
N ASN A 296 -6.14 -15.26 -56.08
CA ASN A 296 -5.30 -16.02 -55.14
C ASN A 296 -4.01 -15.31 -54.69
N PHE A 297 -3.65 -14.19 -55.31
CA PHE A 297 -2.49 -13.36 -54.96
C PHE A 297 -2.85 -12.18 -54.05
N LEU A 298 -4.12 -12.02 -53.65
CA LEU A 298 -4.57 -10.97 -52.74
C LEU A 298 -5.01 -11.54 -51.41
N THR A 299 -4.68 -10.82 -50.35
CA THR A 299 -5.16 -11.09 -48.98
C THR A 299 -5.54 -9.77 -48.32
N TYR A 300 -6.52 -9.80 -47.43
CA TYR A 300 -6.71 -8.68 -46.50
C TYR A 300 -5.57 -8.67 -45.50
N TYR A 301 -5.19 -7.49 -45.02
CA TYR A 301 -4.30 -7.36 -43.89
C TYR A 301 -4.83 -6.43 -42.82
N SER A 302 -4.33 -6.61 -41.60
CA SER A 302 -4.61 -5.77 -40.44
C SER A 302 -3.35 -5.62 -39.60
N GLN A 303 -3.04 -4.40 -39.19
CA GLN A 303 -1.82 -4.05 -38.46
C GLN A 303 -2.14 -2.98 -37.40
N PRO A 304 -2.01 -3.26 -36.10
CA PRO A 304 -2.08 -2.24 -35.06
C PRO A 304 -0.88 -1.31 -35.17
N GLU A 305 -1.09 -0.03 -34.92
CA GLU A 305 -0.04 0.97 -34.92
C GLU A 305 -0.16 1.92 -33.72
N TYR A 306 0.98 2.47 -33.31
CA TYR A 306 1.01 3.47 -32.25
C TYR A 306 0.47 4.81 -32.74
N LEU A 307 -0.22 5.53 -31.87
CA LEU A 307 -0.65 6.91 -32.11
C LEU A 307 0.55 7.84 -32.11
N SER A 308 0.90 8.38 -33.28
CA SER A 308 1.94 9.39 -33.45
C SER A 308 1.60 10.32 -34.61
N GLY A 309 2.19 11.52 -34.61
CA GLY A 309 2.02 12.47 -35.70
C GLY A 309 2.54 11.95 -37.06
N GLU A 310 3.47 11.00 -37.03
CA GLU A 310 4.07 10.40 -38.23
C GLU A 310 3.12 9.43 -38.95
N LEU A 311 2.06 8.95 -38.29
CA LEU A 311 0.94 8.28 -38.98
C LEU A 311 0.21 9.22 -39.96
N LYS A 312 0.36 10.55 -39.80
CA LYS A 312 -0.11 11.53 -40.80
C LYS A 312 0.97 11.85 -41.85
N GLY A 313 2.09 11.12 -41.87
CA GLY A 313 3.15 11.24 -42.89
C GLY A 313 2.79 10.58 -44.22
N LEU A 314 3.60 10.80 -45.26
CA LEU A 314 3.30 10.49 -46.68
C LEU A 314 2.75 9.07 -46.95
N SER A 315 3.10 8.06 -46.14
CA SER A 315 2.65 6.67 -46.34
C SER A 315 1.22 6.38 -45.84
N TYR A 316 0.71 7.13 -44.86
CA TYR A 316 -0.58 6.86 -44.20
C TYR A 316 -1.51 8.09 -44.12
N ASN A 317 -1.03 9.30 -44.46
CA ASN A 317 -1.73 10.58 -44.32
C ASN A 317 -3.17 10.58 -44.88
N LYS A 318 -3.34 9.98 -46.06
CA LYS A 318 -4.64 9.95 -46.73
C LYS A 318 -5.59 8.92 -46.11
N VAL A 319 -5.04 7.88 -45.48
CA VAL A 319 -5.80 6.72 -45.01
C VAL A 319 -6.61 7.03 -43.76
N LEU A 320 -6.12 7.89 -42.85
CA LEU A 320 -6.86 8.29 -41.65
C LEU A 320 -7.49 9.69 -41.81
N GLN A 321 -7.54 10.21 -43.03
CA GLN A 321 -8.08 11.54 -43.33
C GLN A 321 -9.58 11.58 -43.05
N GLY A 322 -10.03 12.52 -42.21
CA GLY A 322 -11.44 12.63 -41.80
C GLY A 322 -11.76 12.04 -40.43
N ILE A 323 -10.80 11.37 -39.78
CA ILE A 323 -10.90 11.05 -38.35
C ILE A 323 -10.59 12.33 -37.57
N ASN A 324 -11.57 12.87 -36.84
CA ASN A 324 -11.49 14.13 -36.10
C ASN A 324 -10.65 14.06 -34.81
N ASP A 325 -9.82 13.02 -34.67
CA ASP A 325 -9.03 12.77 -33.46
C ASP A 325 -7.57 13.19 -33.64
N GLU A 326 -7.07 13.93 -32.67
CA GLU A 326 -5.64 14.15 -32.52
C GLU A 326 -4.98 12.80 -32.15
N LEU A 327 -4.00 12.36 -32.95
CA LEU A 327 -3.25 11.10 -32.73
C LEU A 327 -2.24 11.30 -31.60
N PHE A 328 -2.75 11.49 -30.40
CA PHE A 328 -1.94 11.70 -29.22
C PHE A 328 -1.75 10.44 -28.43
N SER A 329 -0.58 10.38 -27.81
CA SER A 329 -0.26 9.36 -26.84
C SER A 329 -0.63 9.79 -25.45
N SER A 330 -0.76 8.85 -24.50
CA SER A 330 -1.02 9.18 -23.11
C SER A 330 0.23 9.34 -22.26
N ARG A 331 0.18 10.31 -21.35
CA ARG A 331 1.23 10.58 -20.36
C ARG A 331 1.29 9.55 -19.24
N ILE A 332 0.32 8.65 -19.13
CA ILE A 332 0.33 7.54 -18.16
C ILE A 332 0.35 6.22 -18.94
N ARG A 333 1.31 5.35 -18.61
CA ARG A 333 1.48 4.00 -19.20
C ARG A 333 1.20 2.96 -18.13
N ILE A 334 -0.01 2.39 -18.16
CA ILE A 334 -0.54 1.54 -17.07
C ILE A 334 0.05 0.11 -17.09
N SER A 335 0.45 -0.38 -18.27
CA SER A 335 0.96 -1.75 -18.46
C SER A 335 2.49 -1.84 -18.46
N GLY A 336 3.18 -0.85 -17.91
CA GLY A 336 4.64 -0.76 -17.95
C GLY A 336 5.19 -0.25 -19.29
N SER A 337 6.43 -0.64 -19.59
CA SER A 337 7.18 -0.21 -20.78
C SER A 337 7.39 -1.36 -21.77
N GLY A 338 7.78 -1.03 -23.01
CA GLY A 338 8.13 -2.03 -24.02
C GLY A 338 9.20 -3.03 -23.58
N ASN A 339 10.18 -2.61 -22.77
CA ASN A 339 11.23 -3.49 -22.25
C ASN A 339 10.92 -4.15 -20.88
N LYS A 340 9.95 -3.62 -20.13
CA LYS A 340 9.47 -4.18 -18.87
C LYS A 340 7.93 -4.17 -18.86
N PRO A 341 7.29 -5.08 -19.62
CA PRO A 341 5.83 -5.14 -19.67
C PRO A 341 5.27 -5.70 -18.37
N THR A 342 4.36 -4.99 -17.72
CA THR A 342 3.72 -5.40 -16.46
C THR A 342 2.20 -5.30 -16.62
N PRO A 343 1.55 -6.29 -17.24
CA PRO A 343 0.10 -6.30 -17.38
C PRO A 343 -0.59 -6.27 -16.00
N THR A 344 -1.79 -5.68 -15.93
CA THR A 344 -2.48 -5.43 -14.67
C THR A 344 -4.00 -5.40 -14.87
N ASN A 345 -4.73 -5.49 -13.76
CA ASN A 345 -6.16 -5.25 -13.75
C ASN A 345 -6.45 -3.75 -13.59
N VAL A 346 -7.19 -3.19 -14.54
CA VAL A 346 -7.63 -1.80 -14.52
C VAL A 346 -9.11 -1.74 -14.12
N VAL A 347 -9.39 -0.88 -13.16
CA VAL A 347 -10.70 -0.67 -12.54
C VAL A 347 -11.16 0.77 -12.82
N GLY A 348 -12.43 0.92 -13.21
CA GLY A 348 -12.99 2.18 -13.69
C GLY A 348 -13.27 2.18 -15.19
N ASN A 349 -13.78 3.31 -15.70
CA ASN A 349 -14.14 3.47 -17.10
C ASN A 349 -12.91 3.91 -17.91
N VAL A 350 -12.12 2.93 -18.37
CA VAL A 350 -10.86 3.18 -19.07
C VAL A 350 -10.87 2.50 -20.43
N VAL A 351 -10.62 3.28 -21.46
CA VAL A 351 -10.49 2.83 -22.83
C VAL A 351 -9.06 2.99 -23.34
N ALA A 352 -8.56 1.97 -24.03
CA ALA A 352 -7.30 2.03 -24.76
C ALA A 352 -7.58 2.52 -26.19
N LYS A 353 -6.76 3.44 -26.68
CA LYS A 353 -6.86 4.00 -28.03
C LYS A 353 -5.64 3.61 -28.85
N SER A 354 -5.85 3.08 -30.06
CA SER A 354 -4.78 2.73 -30.99
C SER A 354 -5.22 2.91 -32.44
N ALA A 355 -4.27 2.96 -33.37
CA ALA A 355 -4.59 2.97 -34.79
C ALA A 355 -4.63 1.53 -35.31
N LEU A 356 -5.61 1.22 -36.16
CA LEU A 356 -5.68 -0.02 -36.90
C LEU A 356 -5.57 0.29 -38.38
N ILE A 357 -4.46 -0.13 -39.00
CA ILE A 357 -4.25 0.01 -40.43
C ILE A 357 -4.66 -1.27 -41.12
N GLN A 358 -5.59 -1.16 -42.06
CA GLN A 358 -6.17 -2.31 -42.76
C GLN A 358 -6.17 -2.07 -44.26
N GLY A 359 -6.12 -3.13 -45.05
CA GLY A 359 -6.14 -3.02 -46.50
C GLY A 359 -5.86 -4.33 -47.23
N LEU A 360 -5.29 -4.21 -48.43
CA LEU A 360 -4.85 -5.35 -49.24
C LEU A 360 -3.35 -5.53 -49.21
N LYS A 361 -2.94 -6.80 -49.19
CA LYS A 361 -1.58 -7.22 -49.44
C LYS A 361 -1.56 -8.11 -50.68
N ASN A 362 -0.70 -7.76 -51.62
CA ASN A 362 -0.34 -8.67 -52.70
C ASN A 362 0.70 -9.67 -52.18
N THR A 363 0.36 -10.95 -52.17
CA THR A 363 1.21 -12.02 -51.60
C THR A 363 2.40 -12.37 -52.50
N GLN A 364 2.36 -12.03 -53.78
CA GLN A 364 3.45 -12.27 -54.74
C GLN A 364 4.50 -11.15 -54.70
N THR A 365 4.06 -9.88 -54.66
CA THR A 365 4.97 -8.72 -54.69
C THR A 365 5.32 -8.19 -53.30
N GLY A 366 4.53 -8.54 -52.28
CA GLY A 366 4.67 -8.01 -50.92
C GLY A 366 4.18 -6.56 -50.76
N LEU A 367 3.58 -5.97 -51.80
CA LEU A 367 3.06 -4.60 -51.74
C LEU A 367 1.76 -4.52 -50.91
N TYR A 368 1.60 -3.38 -50.22
CA TYR A 368 0.45 -3.09 -49.37
C TYR A 368 -0.34 -1.90 -49.91
N ALA A 369 -1.67 -1.98 -49.82
CA ALA A 369 -2.60 -0.93 -50.19
C ALA A 369 -3.58 -0.69 -49.03
N PRO A 370 -3.32 0.27 -48.13
CA PRO A 370 -4.20 0.58 -47.01
C PRO A 370 -5.53 1.18 -47.50
N TYR A 371 -6.62 0.80 -46.84
CA TYR A 371 -7.96 1.32 -47.11
C TYR A 371 -8.24 2.55 -46.25
N PRO A 372 -8.65 3.67 -46.86
CA PRO A 372 -8.91 4.90 -46.13
C PRO A 372 -10.14 4.78 -45.22
N PHE A 373 -10.18 5.59 -44.18
CA PHE A 373 -11.40 5.83 -43.43
C PHE A 373 -12.37 6.61 -44.33
N LEU A 374 -13.60 6.12 -44.45
CA LEU A 374 -14.65 6.79 -45.23
C LEU A 374 -15.95 6.84 -44.43
N GLN A 375 -16.68 7.94 -44.58
CA GLN A 375 -18.10 7.99 -44.27
C GLN A 375 -18.90 7.30 -45.39
N GLU A 376 -20.10 6.83 -45.08
CA GLU A 376 -20.96 6.13 -46.05
C GLU A 376 -21.23 6.96 -47.30
N SER A 377 -21.42 8.28 -47.16
CA SER A 377 -21.59 9.20 -48.29
C SER A 377 -20.36 9.34 -49.18
N GLN A 378 -19.17 9.01 -48.68
CA GLN A 378 -17.90 9.07 -49.42
C GLN A 378 -17.57 7.74 -50.09
N PHE A 379 -18.07 6.63 -49.55
CA PHE A 379 -17.85 5.28 -50.08
C PHE A 379 -18.38 5.13 -51.52
N HIS A 380 -19.56 5.65 -51.80
CA HIS A 380 -20.17 5.65 -53.13
C HIS A 380 -19.61 6.72 -54.09
N GLY A 381 -18.58 7.44 -53.67
CA GLY A 381 -17.94 8.48 -54.47
C GLY A 381 -16.66 7.98 -55.14
N SER A 382 -16.29 8.58 -56.28
CA SER A 382 -15.07 8.23 -57.01
C SER A 382 -13.80 8.93 -56.48
N SER A 383 -13.81 9.45 -55.26
CA SER A 383 -12.74 10.31 -54.71
C SER A 383 -12.24 9.81 -53.36
N TRP A 384 -11.88 8.54 -53.29
CA TRP A 384 -11.33 7.95 -52.08
C TRP A 384 -9.92 8.52 -51.79
N PRO A 385 -9.62 8.90 -50.54
CA PRO A 385 -8.32 9.43 -50.17
C PRO A 385 -7.17 8.48 -50.54
N GLY A 386 -6.26 8.96 -51.38
CA GLY A 386 -5.04 8.22 -51.74
C GLY A 386 -5.19 7.19 -52.84
N MET A 387 -6.34 7.18 -53.53
CA MET A 387 -6.62 6.29 -54.65
C MET A 387 -7.01 7.12 -55.89
N SER A 388 -6.83 6.55 -57.09
CA SER A 388 -7.44 7.11 -58.31
C SER A 388 -8.92 6.78 -58.36
N SER A 389 -9.67 7.47 -59.22
CA SER A 389 -11.11 7.22 -59.41
C SER A 389 -11.39 5.78 -59.83
N GLU A 390 -10.57 5.22 -60.72
CA GLU A 390 -10.70 3.84 -61.21
C GLU A 390 -10.46 2.83 -60.08
N ALA A 391 -9.43 3.07 -59.27
CA ALA A 391 -9.14 2.24 -58.11
C ALA A 391 -10.27 2.31 -57.06
N ALA A 392 -10.83 3.50 -56.80
CA ALA A 392 -11.96 3.67 -55.89
C ALA A 392 -13.19 2.89 -56.36
N ASN A 393 -13.54 2.99 -57.65
CA ASN A 393 -14.66 2.24 -58.23
C ASN A 393 -14.43 0.71 -58.14
N THR A 394 -13.21 0.26 -58.45
CA THR A 394 -12.87 -1.18 -58.36
C THR A 394 -12.98 -1.67 -56.90
N MET A 395 -12.60 -0.82 -55.95
CA MET A 395 -12.73 -1.12 -54.53
C MET A 395 -14.19 -1.19 -54.08
N GLU A 396 -15.03 -0.26 -54.51
CA GLU A 396 -16.47 -0.29 -54.24
C GLU A 396 -17.12 -1.55 -54.82
N GLU A 397 -16.80 -1.89 -56.08
CA GLU A 397 -17.24 -3.10 -56.76
C GLU A 397 -16.82 -4.36 -56.00
N ASN A 398 -15.60 -4.41 -55.47
CA ASN A 398 -15.15 -5.54 -54.65
C ASN A 398 -16.07 -5.81 -53.46
N PHE A 399 -16.62 -4.77 -52.83
CA PHE A 399 -17.57 -4.91 -51.72
C PHE A 399 -19.04 -4.96 -52.19
N GLY A 400 -19.28 -5.08 -53.49
CA GLY A 400 -20.61 -5.12 -54.11
C GLY A 400 -21.42 -3.85 -53.87
N GLY A 401 -20.76 -2.69 -53.69
CA GLY A 401 -21.42 -1.44 -53.33
C GLY A 401 -22.01 -1.42 -51.92
N VAL A 402 -21.60 -2.31 -51.00
CA VAL A 402 -22.14 -2.36 -49.63
C VAL A 402 -21.14 -1.77 -48.63
N PHE A 403 -21.41 -0.56 -48.16
CA PHE A 403 -20.53 0.15 -47.22
C PHE A 403 -20.22 -0.64 -45.93
N GLN A 404 -21.18 -1.38 -45.37
CA GLN A 404 -20.95 -2.15 -44.13
C GLN A 404 -19.86 -3.23 -44.28
N ARG A 405 -19.71 -3.82 -45.47
CA ARG A 405 -18.63 -4.78 -45.76
C ARG A 405 -17.28 -4.06 -45.73
N TYR A 406 -17.20 -2.91 -46.39
CA TYR A 406 -16.02 -2.04 -46.38
C TYR A 406 -15.66 -1.53 -44.98
N LYS A 407 -16.64 -1.08 -44.20
CA LYS A 407 -16.46 -0.52 -42.85
C LYS A 407 -15.68 -1.45 -41.92
N SER A 408 -15.84 -2.76 -42.07
CA SER A 408 -15.10 -3.76 -41.28
C SER A 408 -13.62 -3.88 -41.66
N ARG A 409 -13.25 -3.39 -42.86
CA ARG A 409 -11.92 -3.51 -43.47
C ARG A 409 -11.19 -2.18 -43.64
N MET A 410 -11.85 -1.05 -43.42
CA MET A 410 -11.20 0.26 -43.51
C MET A 410 -10.25 0.49 -42.33
N SER A 411 -9.24 1.34 -42.53
CA SER A 411 -8.38 1.77 -41.42
C SER A 411 -9.14 2.72 -40.51
N VAL A 412 -8.90 2.62 -39.21
CA VAL A 412 -9.67 3.35 -38.19
C VAL A 412 -8.83 3.56 -36.93
N VAL A 413 -9.22 4.52 -36.10
CA VAL A 413 -8.74 4.59 -34.72
C VAL A 413 -9.70 3.81 -33.83
N LEU A 414 -9.19 2.77 -33.18
CA LEU A 414 -9.97 1.90 -32.31
C LEU A 414 -9.99 2.43 -30.88
N GLU A 415 -11.12 2.28 -30.23
CA GLU A 415 -11.29 2.44 -28.79
C GLU A 415 -11.75 1.10 -28.19
N GLU A 416 -10.93 0.54 -27.31
CA GLU A 416 -11.11 -0.78 -26.70
C GLU A 416 -11.20 -0.65 -25.19
N ARG A 417 -11.81 -1.64 -24.53
CA ARG A 417 -11.71 -1.76 -23.07
C ARG A 417 -10.24 -1.95 -22.70
N TYR A 418 -9.70 -1.18 -21.75
CA TYR A 418 -8.25 -1.22 -21.49
C TYR A 418 -7.75 -2.63 -21.16
N ASN A 419 -8.48 -3.39 -20.33
CA ASN A 419 -8.09 -4.75 -19.92
C ASN A 419 -7.99 -5.75 -21.08
N ALA A 420 -8.56 -5.48 -22.26
CA ALA A 420 -8.40 -6.34 -23.43
C ALA A 420 -6.92 -6.51 -23.83
N ILE A 421 -6.06 -5.55 -23.49
CA ILE A 421 -4.60 -5.66 -23.69
C ILE A 421 -3.99 -6.89 -23.00
N ASN A 422 -4.58 -7.35 -21.89
CA ASN A 422 -4.09 -8.51 -21.16
C ASN A 422 -4.21 -9.80 -21.98
N LEU A 423 -5.10 -9.87 -22.97
CA LEU A 423 -5.16 -11.01 -23.91
C LEU A 423 -3.83 -11.21 -24.65
N ARG A 424 -3.07 -10.12 -24.88
CA ARG A 424 -1.79 -10.15 -25.60
C ARG A 424 -0.67 -10.81 -24.80
N THR A 425 -0.82 -10.96 -23.48
CA THR A 425 0.18 -11.64 -22.63
C THR A 425 -0.06 -13.14 -22.56
N LEU A 426 -1.26 -13.60 -22.90
CA LEU A 426 -1.68 -14.99 -22.79
C LEU A 426 -1.12 -15.84 -23.93
N ASN A 427 -0.69 -17.05 -23.58
CA ASN A 427 -0.26 -18.06 -24.53
C ASN A 427 -1.46 -18.93 -24.93
N PHE A 428 -2.04 -18.67 -26.10
CA PHE A 428 -3.12 -19.47 -26.66
C PHE A 428 -2.57 -20.69 -27.42
N PRO A 429 -3.32 -21.81 -27.47
CA PRO A 429 -2.86 -23.02 -28.17
C PRO A 429 -2.87 -22.91 -29.71
N ALA A 430 -3.59 -21.94 -30.30
CA ALA A 430 -3.73 -21.81 -31.75
C ALA A 430 -2.90 -20.62 -32.31
N PRO A 431 -2.11 -20.80 -33.39
CA PRO A 431 -1.30 -19.74 -34.00
C PRO A 431 -2.05 -18.47 -34.40
N PRO A 432 -3.28 -18.51 -34.97
CA PRO A 432 -4.02 -17.29 -35.24
C PRO A 432 -4.50 -16.60 -33.96
N MET A 433 -4.69 -17.28 -32.83
CA MET A 433 -5.00 -16.61 -31.55
C MET A 433 -3.78 -15.93 -30.92
N ASN A 434 -2.59 -16.53 -31.08
CA ASN A 434 -1.31 -15.94 -30.61
C ASN A 434 -0.86 -14.74 -31.46
N SER A 435 -1.29 -14.72 -32.72
CA SER A 435 -0.91 -13.67 -33.66
C SER A 435 -2.01 -12.65 -33.86
N ALA A 436 -3.31 -12.99 -33.74
CA ALA A 436 -4.43 -12.11 -34.02
C ALA A 436 -4.47 -10.91 -33.09
N ILE A 437 -4.83 -9.76 -33.64
CA ILE A 437 -5.13 -8.57 -32.83
C ILE A 437 -6.36 -8.93 -32.01
N MET A 438 -6.16 -9.37 -30.78
CA MET A 438 -7.26 -9.52 -29.82
C MET A 438 -7.66 -8.12 -29.37
N VAL A 439 -8.37 -7.42 -30.26
CA VAL A 439 -8.98 -6.09 -30.11
C VAL A 439 -10.13 -6.16 -29.11
N ASP A 440 -10.81 -7.31 -29.04
CA ASP A 440 -12.00 -7.48 -28.25
C ASP A 440 -12.20 -8.95 -27.87
N PRO A 441 -12.37 -9.29 -26.57
CA PRO A 441 -12.70 -10.65 -26.15
C PRO A 441 -13.98 -11.20 -26.80
N ARG A 442 -14.91 -10.34 -27.24
CA ARG A 442 -16.14 -10.75 -27.96
C ARG A 442 -15.86 -11.30 -29.35
N ASN A 443 -14.71 -10.96 -29.93
CA ASN A 443 -14.29 -11.44 -31.26
C ASN A 443 -13.51 -12.76 -31.17
N LEU A 444 -13.34 -13.32 -29.97
CA LEU A 444 -12.71 -14.61 -29.80
C LEU A 444 -13.61 -15.72 -30.39
N PRO A 445 -13.03 -16.74 -31.04
CA PRO A 445 -13.76 -17.94 -31.44
C PRO A 445 -14.57 -18.52 -30.29
N ALA A 446 -15.78 -19.00 -30.59
CA ALA A 446 -16.64 -19.62 -29.59
C ALA A 446 -15.90 -20.78 -28.88
N GLY A 447 -15.99 -20.83 -27.55
CA GLY A 447 -15.31 -21.84 -26.73
C GLY A 447 -13.84 -21.55 -26.42
N THR A 448 -13.30 -20.40 -26.84
CA THR A 448 -11.95 -19.97 -26.42
C THR A 448 -11.95 -19.75 -24.91
N LYS A 449 -11.04 -20.45 -24.20
CA LYS A 449 -10.84 -20.24 -22.78
C LYS A 449 -10.16 -18.90 -22.53
N VAL A 450 -10.69 -18.15 -21.58
CA VAL A 450 -10.09 -16.92 -21.02
C VAL A 450 -9.79 -17.14 -19.54
N PRO A 451 -8.94 -16.31 -18.91
CA PRO A 451 -8.67 -16.44 -17.48
C PRO A 451 -9.95 -16.38 -16.64
N ASP A 452 -9.97 -17.14 -15.55
CA ASP A 452 -11.07 -17.08 -14.57
C ASP A 452 -11.25 -15.65 -14.04
N LEU A 453 -12.49 -15.31 -13.66
CA LEU A 453 -12.81 -14.01 -13.07
C LEU A 453 -12.13 -13.82 -11.71
N SER A 454 -11.99 -12.56 -11.30
CA SER A 454 -11.37 -12.20 -10.03
C SER A 454 -12.14 -12.79 -8.85
N LYS A 455 -11.40 -13.31 -7.88
CA LYS A 455 -11.94 -13.74 -6.57
C LYS A 455 -11.90 -12.62 -5.54
N ARG A 456 -11.07 -11.59 -5.77
CA ARG A 456 -10.78 -10.52 -4.83
C ARG A 456 -11.52 -9.22 -5.13
N LEU A 457 -12.01 -9.02 -6.35
CA LEU A 457 -12.75 -7.82 -6.76
C LEU A 457 -14.11 -8.17 -7.34
N HIS A 458 -15.14 -7.51 -6.83
CA HIS A 458 -16.48 -7.52 -7.39
C HIS A 458 -16.91 -6.10 -7.75
N VAL A 459 -17.59 -5.96 -8.89
CA VAL A 459 -18.18 -4.73 -9.40
C VAL A 459 -19.67 -4.97 -9.62
N ASP A 460 -20.51 -4.17 -8.98
CA ASP A 460 -21.97 -4.28 -8.99
C ASP A 460 -22.44 -5.73 -8.71
N ASN A 461 -21.85 -6.35 -7.69
CA ASN A 461 -22.05 -7.74 -7.23
C ASN A 461 -21.55 -8.85 -8.17
N ASN A 462 -20.93 -8.51 -9.31
CA ASN A 462 -20.34 -9.48 -10.22
C ASN A 462 -18.81 -9.56 -10.03
N PRO A 463 -18.19 -10.75 -10.06
CA PRO A 463 -16.74 -10.87 -10.10
C PRO A 463 -16.13 -10.09 -11.26
N ALA A 464 -15.05 -9.35 -11.00
CA ALA A 464 -14.38 -8.54 -12.01
C ALA A 464 -13.69 -9.40 -13.08
N SER A 465 -13.61 -8.90 -14.30
CA SER A 465 -12.92 -9.57 -15.42
C SER A 465 -11.51 -9.04 -15.59
N PHE A 466 -10.55 -9.90 -15.95
CA PHE A 466 -9.19 -9.48 -16.29
C PHE A 466 -9.02 -9.01 -17.74
N VAL A 467 -10.08 -9.12 -18.55
CA VAL A 467 -10.06 -8.79 -19.99
C VAL A 467 -11.19 -7.85 -20.42
N ASP A 468 -12.21 -7.65 -19.57
CA ASP A 468 -13.32 -6.72 -19.80
C ASP A 468 -13.25 -5.47 -18.90
N ALA A 469 -14.19 -4.55 -19.11
CA ALA A 469 -14.30 -3.32 -18.33
C ALA A 469 -14.81 -3.62 -16.91
N ASN A 470 -14.17 -3.00 -15.91
CA ASN A 470 -14.53 -3.10 -14.50
C ASN A 470 -15.01 -1.73 -13.99
N SER A 471 -16.05 -1.18 -14.62
CA SER A 471 -16.68 0.09 -14.23
C SER A 471 -18.08 -0.16 -13.66
N GLY A 472 -18.37 0.45 -12.52
CA GLY A 472 -19.64 0.31 -11.80
C GLY A 472 -19.74 1.32 -10.66
N ASN A 473 -20.79 1.21 -9.86
CA ASN A 473 -21.03 2.13 -8.73
C ASN A 473 -20.74 1.49 -7.37
N LEU A 474 -20.83 0.16 -7.29
CA LEU A 474 -20.55 -0.61 -6.08
C LEU A 474 -19.34 -1.50 -6.31
N TYR A 475 -18.31 -1.33 -5.49
CA TYR A 475 -17.11 -2.15 -5.48
C TYR A 475 -17.02 -2.89 -4.16
N GLN A 476 -16.66 -4.17 -4.22
CA GLN A 476 -16.33 -4.97 -3.04
C GLN A 476 -14.95 -5.57 -3.24
N LEU A 477 -14.10 -5.43 -2.23
CA LEU A 477 -12.75 -6.02 -2.24
C LEU A 477 -12.64 -7.05 -1.12
N PHE A 478 -12.01 -8.18 -1.44
CA PHE A 478 -11.81 -9.30 -0.54
C PHE A 478 -10.33 -9.66 -0.46
N ALA A 479 -9.90 -10.15 0.70
CA ALA A 479 -8.62 -10.85 0.83
C ALA A 479 -8.74 -12.28 0.28
N ASP A 480 -7.59 -12.92 0.05
CA ASP A 480 -7.52 -14.31 -0.41
C ASP A 480 -8.06 -15.34 0.58
N ASP A 481 -8.17 -14.98 1.86
CA ASP A 481 -8.84 -15.74 2.90
C ASP A 481 -10.38 -15.56 2.91
N GLY A 482 -10.92 -14.75 2.00
CA GLY A 482 -12.36 -14.47 1.86
C GLY A 482 -12.88 -13.33 2.73
N ARG A 483 -12.05 -12.70 3.56
CA ARG A 483 -12.46 -11.55 4.38
C ARG A 483 -12.76 -10.35 3.49
N LYS A 484 -13.94 -9.74 3.66
CA LYS A 484 -14.31 -8.50 2.98
C LYS A 484 -13.54 -7.32 3.60
N LEU A 485 -12.87 -6.54 2.76
CA LEU A 485 -12.02 -5.40 3.16
C LEU A 485 -12.67 -4.05 2.86
N PHE A 486 -13.53 -4.00 1.85
CA PHE A 486 -14.19 -2.77 1.41
C PHE A 486 -15.52 -3.09 0.75
N GLU A 487 -16.46 -2.18 0.91
CA GLU A 487 -17.74 -2.18 0.20
C GLU A 487 -18.21 -0.75 0.00
N GLY A 488 -18.33 -0.29 -1.25
CA GLY A 488 -18.80 1.06 -1.56
C GLY A 488 -18.35 1.57 -2.91
N ASN A 489 -18.45 2.89 -3.13
CA ASN A 489 -17.99 3.53 -4.35
C ASN A 489 -16.52 3.98 -4.19
N LEU A 490 -15.61 3.46 -5.01
CA LEU A 490 -14.19 3.85 -5.00
C LEU A 490 -14.01 5.33 -5.39
N SER A 491 -14.67 5.82 -6.44
CA SER A 491 -14.62 7.23 -6.82
C SER A 491 -15.12 8.18 -5.74
N GLY A 492 -16.01 7.72 -4.84
CA GLY A 492 -16.51 8.50 -3.69
C GLY A 492 -15.67 8.37 -2.41
N PHE A 493 -14.68 7.48 -2.37
CA PHE A 493 -13.90 7.23 -1.15
C PHE A 493 -12.88 8.35 -0.89
N GLU A 494 -13.12 9.17 0.13
CA GLU A 494 -12.21 10.26 0.60
C GLU A 494 -11.98 10.26 2.11
N ASP A 495 -12.70 9.42 2.85
CA ASP A 495 -12.62 9.45 4.31
C ASP A 495 -11.32 8.81 4.81
N LEU A 496 -10.39 9.66 5.20
CA LEU A 496 -9.11 9.30 5.79
C LEU A 496 -9.11 9.39 7.33
N SER A 497 -10.25 9.69 7.95
CA SER A 497 -10.35 9.90 9.41
C SER A 497 -9.94 8.66 10.21
N HIS A 498 -10.21 7.46 9.69
CA HIS A 498 -9.81 6.19 10.30
C HIS A 498 -8.29 6.02 10.43
N PHE A 499 -7.47 6.71 9.61
CA PHE A 499 -6.03 6.70 9.80
C PHE A 499 -5.61 7.57 10.99
N VAL A 500 -6.32 8.68 11.23
CA VAL A 500 -6.00 9.60 12.34
C VAL A 500 -6.14 8.90 13.69
N SER A 501 -7.12 8.01 13.86
CA SER A 501 -7.29 7.25 15.11
C SER A 501 -6.15 6.26 15.40
N LYS A 502 -5.43 5.84 14.36
CA LYS A 502 -4.25 4.98 14.45
C LYS A 502 -3.01 5.72 14.95
N ALA A 503 -2.99 7.05 14.91
CA ALA A 503 -1.85 7.85 15.36
C ALA A 503 -1.53 7.63 16.83
N VAL A 504 -0.24 7.48 17.14
CA VAL A 504 0.27 7.19 18.49
C VAL A 504 0.90 8.45 19.08
N LEU A 505 1.64 9.20 18.25
CA LEU A 505 2.25 10.47 18.63
C LEU A 505 1.67 11.58 17.76
N SER A 506 1.37 12.73 18.37
CA SER A 506 0.88 13.91 17.66
C SER A 506 1.76 15.12 17.94
N PHE A 507 2.03 15.90 16.90
CA PHE A 507 2.87 17.09 16.95
C PHE A 507 2.14 18.29 16.37
N ASP A 508 2.23 19.42 17.06
CA ASP A 508 1.75 20.70 16.56
C ASP A 508 2.75 21.31 15.55
N LYS A 509 4.04 20.97 15.67
CA LYS A 509 5.12 21.52 14.85
C LYS A 509 6.00 20.42 14.26
N GLN A 510 6.38 20.59 12.99
CA GLN A 510 7.34 19.71 12.31
C GLN A 510 8.69 19.58 13.04
N SER A 511 9.17 20.65 13.68
CA SER A 511 10.45 20.62 14.41
C SER A 511 10.44 19.61 15.57
N GLU A 512 9.30 19.44 16.24
CA GLU A 512 9.15 18.49 17.34
C GLU A 512 9.11 17.05 16.81
N PHE A 513 8.43 16.84 15.69
CA PHE A 513 8.43 15.58 14.97
C PHE A 513 9.87 15.15 14.62
N TYR A 514 10.65 16.01 13.95
CA TYR A 514 12.02 15.67 13.58
C TYR A 514 12.91 15.34 14.78
N LYS A 515 12.76 16.09 15.88
CA LYS A 515 13.50 15.80 17.11
C LYS A 515 13.13 14.43 17.71
N SER A 516 11.89 13.99 17.54
CA SER A 516 11.42 12.71 18.09
C SER A 516 11.94 11.48 17.33
N ILE A 517 12.33 11.64 16.07
CA ILE A 517 12.82 10.56 15.20
C ILE A 517 14.33 10.63 14.95
N GLU A 518 15.00 11.66 15.48
CA GLU A 518 16.44 11.85 15.34
C GLU A 518 17.22 10.93 16.30
N THR A 519 18.12 10.13 15.76
CA THR A 519 19.01 9.25 16.52
C THR A 519 20.26 9.99 17.00
N GLU A 520 21.03 9.36 17.89
CA GLU A 520 22.34 9.88 18.33
C GLU A 520 23.31 10.09 17.15
N GLN A 521 23.17 9.30 16.08
CA GLN A 521 23.93 9.40 14.83
C GLN A 521 23.38 10.48 13.87
N LYS A 522 22.37 11.26 14.28
CA LYS A 522 21.67 12.27 13.46
C LYS A 522 20.94 11.69 12.23
N GLU A 523 20.52 10.43 12.31
CA GLU A 523 19.63 9.83 11.31
C GLU A 523 18.17 10.02 11.73
N HIS A 524 17.25 10.09 10.76
CA HIS A 524 15.82 10.26 11.01
C HIS A 524 15.08 8.94 10.77
N LEU A 525 14.82 8.19 11.84
CA LEU A 525 14.22 6.85 11.81
C LEU A 525 12.75 6.85 12.22
N LEU A 526 11.88 6.41 11.32
CA LEU A 526 10.46 6.19 11.57
C LEU A 526 10.27 4.85 12.29
N ASN A 527 9.56 4.87 13.41
CA ASN A 527 9.28 3.68 14.21
C ASN A 527 7.86 3.69 14.80
N ASN A 528 6.99 4.55 14.29
CA ASN A 528 5.66 4.79 14.84
C ASN A 528 4.67 5.35 13.80
N ILE A 529 3.44 5.60 14.25
CA ILE A 529 2.42 6.34 13.52
C ILE A 529 2.33 7.75 14.09
N TYR A 530 2.67 8.73 13.27
CA TYR A 530 2.79 10.13 13.65
C TYR A 530 1.67 10.97 13.01
N LEU A 531 1.07 11.86 13.81
CA LEU A 531 0.11 12.87 13.34
C LEU A 531 0.72 14.27 13.44
N ILE A 532 0.82 14.97 12.32
CA ILE A 532 1.30 16.34 12.23
C ILE A 532 0.10 17.23 11.91
N LYS A 533 -0.24 18.15 12.82
CA LYS A 533 -1.47 18.95 12.71
C LYS A 533 -1.47 20.00 11.58
N GLY A 534 -0.31 20.23 10.95
CA GLY A 534 -0.15 21.15 9.81
C GLY A 534 0.52 20.48 8.62
N ASP A 535 1.33 21.26 7.91
CA ASP A 535 2.11 20.79 6.76
C ASP A 535 3.37 20.02 7.20
N LEU A 536 3.88 19.20 6.28
CA LEU A 536 5.15 18.48 6.43
C LEU A 536 6.06 18.73 5.23
N LEU A 537 7.27 19.20 5.49
CA LEU A 537 8.36 19.26 4.54
C LEU A 537 9.37 18.14 4.87
N VAL A 538 9.55 17.20 3.94
CA VAL A 538 10.57 16.16 3.96
C VAL A 538 11.81 16.67 3.23
N ASP A 539 12.64 17.43 3.93
CA ASP A 539 13.90 18.02 3.44
C ASP A 539 15.15 17.19 3.80
N ARG A 540 14.99 16.18 4.65
CA ARG A 540 16.04 15.25 5.10
C ARG A 540 15.66 13.80 4.76
N PRO A 541 16.64 12.90 4.56
CA PRO A 541 16.37 11.48 4.33
C PRO A 541 15.56 10.89 5.48
N LEU A 542 14.48 10.19 5.17
CA LEU A 542 13.72 9.40 6.14
C LEU A 542 13.98 7.92 5.93
N LYS A 543 14.20 7.18 7.02
CA LYS A 543 14.34 5.72 6.97
C LYS A 543 13.34 5.05 7.90
N SER A 544 12.85 3.86 7.54
CA SER A 544 12.17 3.00 8.52
C SER A 544 13.19 2.39 9.48
N ALA A 545 12.84 2.28 10.75
CA ALA A 545 13.57 1.48 11.71
C ALA A 545 13.26 -0.01 11.50
N ASP A 546 14.31 -0.84 11.59
CA ASP A 546 14.21 -2.28 11.43
C ASP A 546 13.06 -2.88 12.27
N GLY A 547 12.22 -3.66 11.61
CA GLY A 547 11.06 -4.33 12.17
C GLY A 547 9.84 -3.45 12.43
N CYS A 548 9.84 -2.13 12.17
CA CYS A 548 8.72 -1.27 12.57
C CYS A 548 7.86 -0.77 11.41
N GLY A 549 8.44 -0.42 10.26
CA GLY A 549 7.73 0.39 9.26
C GLY A 549 7.34 1.75 9.83
N GLY A 550 6.42 2.47 9.17
CA GLY A 550 5.92 3.72 9.74
C GLY A 550 4.79 4.36 8.94
N MET A 551 4.06 5.25 9.61
CA MET A 551 3.04 6.06 8.95
C MET A 551 3.13 7.50 9.43
N ILE A 552 3.15 8.44 8.48
CA ILE A 552 3.09 9.87 8.77
C ILE A 552 1.80 10.42 8.20
N ILE A 553 0.99 11.00 9.07
CA ILE A 553 -0.31 11.59 8.73
C ILE A 553 -0.16 13.10 8.93
N ALA A 554 -0.27 13.87 7.86
CA ALA A 554 -0.31 15.32 7.90
C ALA A 554 -1.74 15.81 7.66
N ASN A 555 -2.18 16.80 8.43
CA ASN A 555 -3.45 17.45 8.14
C ASN A 555 -3.37 18.34 6.90
N GLY A 556 -2.21 18.97 6.68
CA GLY A 556 -1.95 19.86 5.55
C GLY A 556 -1.19 19.20 4.40
N ASP A 557 -0.47 20.01 3.64
CA ASP A 557 0.33 19.57 2.50
C ASP A 557 1.57 18.79 2.95
N ILE A 558 2.01 17.83 2.14
CA ILE A 558 3.30 17.16 2.30
C ILE A 558 4.18 17.50 1.10
N THR A 559 5.38 18.04 1.33
CA THR A 559 6.37 18.32 0.28
C THR A 559 7.58 17.42 0.46
N ILE A 560 7.92 16.63 -0.56
CA ILE A 560 9.02 15.67 -0.53
C ILE A 560 10.17 16.21 -1.39
N GLN A 561 11.28 16.58 -0.74
CA GLN A 561 12.50 17.09 -1.38
C GLN A 561 13.68 16.14 -1.23
N ASN A 562 13.55 15.09 -0.40
CA ASN A 562 14.60 14.13 -0.12
C ASN A 562 14.12 12.68 -0.22
N GLU A 563 15.05 11.74 -0.14
CA GLU A 563 14.75 10.30 -0.25
C GLU A 563 13.97 9.76 0.96
N ILE A 564 13.18 8.72 0.69
CA ILE A 564 12.50 7.93 1.73
C ILE A 564 12.89 6.48 1.46
N ILE A 565 13.60 5.87 2.41
CA ILE A 565 14.12 4.51 2.30
C ILE A 565 13.36 3.62 3.28
N ALA A 566 12.78 2.55 2.75
CA ALA A 566 12.04 1.57 3.53
C ALA A 566 12.53 0.17 3.15
N PRO A 567 13.04 -0.62 4.10
CA PRO A 567 13.36 -2.01 3.86
C PRO A 567 12.15 -2.80 3.36
N ASP A 568 12.42 -3.93 2.70
CA ASP A 568 11.36 -4.87 2.36
C ASP A 568 10.60 -5.30 3.62
N GLN A 569 9.27 -5.42 3.52
CA GLN A 569 8.36 -5.78 4.63
C GLN A 569 8.18 -4.73 5.73
N GLU A 570 8.77 -3.55 5.58
CA GLU A 570 8.62 -2.41 6.51
C GLU A 570 8.03 -1.19 5.80
N PRO A 571 6.76 -1.27 5.38
CA PRO A 571 6.14 -0.22 4.57
C PRO A 571 6.11 1.11 5.32
N VAL A 572 6.47 2.18 4.59
CA VAL A 572 6.28 3.57 5.02
C VAL A 572 5.10 4.15 4.25
N VAL A 573 4.18 4.81 4.94
CA VAL A 573 3.01 5.46 4.35
C VAL A 573 2.98 6.94 4.73
N LEU A 574 2.81 7.83 3.75
CA LEU A 574 2.60 9.26 3.95
C LEU A 574 1.17 9.61 3.51
N ILE A 575 0.40 10.21 4.40
CA ILE A 575 -1.01 10.54 4.21
C ILE A 575 -1.21 12.04 4.42
N SER A 576 -1.63 12.75 3.38
CA SER A 576 -2.21 14.09 3.52
C SER A 576 -3.73 13.98 3.60
N THR A 577 -4.32 14.39 4.73
CA THR A 577 -5.76 14.20 4.96
C THR A 577 -6.62 15.30 4.36
N ALA A 578 -6.10 16.52 4.20
CA ALA A 578 -6.82 17.64 3.58
C ALA A 578 -6.01 18.43 2.54
N GLY A 579 -4.73 18.08 2.33
CA GLY A 579 -3.83 18.77 1.41
C GLY A 579 -3.39 17.92 0.21
N ASN A 580 -2.32 18.39 -0.43
CA ASN A 580 -1.64 17.77 -1.56
C ASN A 580 -0.35 17.10 -1.11
N ILE A 581 0.17 16.20 -1.95
CA ILE A 581 1.53 15.69 -1.82
C ILE A 581 2.33 16.16 -3.03
N ARG A 582 3.39 16.96 -2.79
CA ARG A 582 4.29 17.48 -3.83
C ARG A 582 5.60 16.71 -3.82
N ILE A 583 6.01 16.18 -4.97
CA ILE A 583 7.26 15.46 -5.17
C ILE A 583 8.20 16.38 -5.96
N ALA A 584 9.16 16.95 -5.26
CA ALA A 584 10.15 17.91 -5.76
C ALA A 584 11.57 17.32 -5.73
N THR A 585 11.68 16.01 -5.91
CA THR A 585 12.96 15.28 -5.92
C THR A 585 12.93 14.12 -6.90
N SER A 586 14.08 13.81 -7.48
CA SER A 586 14.29 12.61 -8.31
C SER A 586 14.84 11.41 -7.53
N SER A 587 15.11 11.59 -6.24
CA SER A 587 15.59 10.52 -5.36
C SER A 587 14.54 9.41 -5.23
N ARG A 588 15.00 8.22 -4.80
CA ARG A 588 14.11 7.06 -4.60
C ARG A 588 13.16 7.35 -3.43
N ILE A 589 11.88 7.09 -3.64
CA ILE A 589 10.83 7.18 -2.62
C ILE A 589 10.22 5.79 -2.45
N GLN A 590 10.56 5.10 -1.38
CA GLN A 590 10.00 3.80 -1.01
C GLN A 590 8.86 3.98 -0.02
N ALA A 591 7.71 4.43 -0.51
CA ALA A 591 6.56 4.73 0.34
C ALA A 591 5.22 4.66 -0.41
N GLY A 592 4.15 4.43 0.34
CA GLY A 592 2.79 4.70 -0.10
C GLY A 592 2.45 6.18 0.09
N LEU A 593 1.96 6.86 -0.95
CA LEU A 593 1.62 8.28 -0.93
C LEU A 593 0.10 8.45 -1.12
N ILE A 594 -0.58 9.09 -0.17
CA ILE A 594 -2.05 9.16 -0.13
C ILE A 594 -2.53 10.59 0.08
N ALA A 595 -3.33 11.11 -0.86
CA ALA A 595 -3.94 12.43 -0.85
C ALA A 595 -5.35 12.39 -1.48
N LEU A 596 -6.28 11.62 -0.90
CA LEU A 596 -7.60 11.38 -1.54
C LEU A 596 -8.47 12.62 -1.73
N LYS A 597 -8.25 13.68 -0.94
CA LYS A 597 -8.94 14.98 -1.08
C LYS A 597 -8.16 16.00 -1.92
N GLY A 598 -6.88 15.75 -2.19
CA GLY A 598 -5.99 16.64 -2.92
C GLY A 598 -5.30 15.97 -4.09
N GLN A 599 -4.20 16.55 -4.54
CA GLN A 599 -3.45 16.11 -5.71
C GLN A 599 -2.10 15.50 -5.30
N ILE A 600 -1.63 14.56 -6.12
CA ILE A 600 -0.19 14.25 -6.17
C ILE A 600 0.41 15.11 -7.27
N GLN A 601 1.42 15.92 -6.94
CA GLN A 601 2.09 16.83 -7.86
C GLN A 601 3.52 16.36 -8.11
N ALA A 602 3.79 15.85 -9.31
CA ALA A 602 5.14 15.48 -9.74
C ALA A 602 5.80 16.67 -10.46
N GLU A 603 6.59 17.44 -9.71
CA GLU A 603 7.26 18.65 -10.22
C GLU A 603 8.55 18.32 -11.00
N SER A 604 9.14 17.16 -10.75
CA SER A 604 10.38 16.68 -11.36
C SER A 604 10.24 15.28 -11.97
N ALA A 605 11.37 14.69 -12.37
CA ALA A 605 11.49 13.24 -12.48
C ALA A 605 11.05 12.59 -11.15
N ILE A 606 10.36 11.45 -11.22
CA ILE A 606 9.86 10.74 -10.04
C ILE A 606 10.25 9.26 -10.10
N ASN A 607 10.60 8.72 -8.94
CA ASN A 607 10.93 7.32 -8.74
C ASN A 607 10.27 6.81 -7.45
N VAL A 608 9.02 6.40 -7.55
CA VAL A 608 8.23 5.90 -6.42
C VAL A 608 8.16 4.37 -6.49
N GLU A 609 8.46 3.71 -5.38
CA GLU A 609 8.29 2.27 -5.18
C GLU A 609 7.34 2.05 -4.00
N GLY A 610 6.10 1.69 -4.29
CA GLY A 610 5.02 1.68 -3.31
C GLY A 610 3.67 1.78 -4.00
N VAL A 611 2.82 2.68 -3.49
CA VAL A 611 1.48 2.96 -4.01
C VAL A 611 1.24 4.47 -4.06
N VAL A 612 0.44 4.94 -5.01
CA VAL A 612 0.04 6.35 -5.11
C VAL A 612 -1.48 6.44 -5.21
N SER A 613 -2.10 7.14 -4.27
CA SER A 613 -3.55 7.33 -4.20
C SER A 613 -3.90 8.81 -4.05
N ALA A 614 -4.71 9.36 -4.95
CA ALA A 614 -5.08 10.77 -4.91
C ALA A 614 -6.46 11.03 -5.50
N LYS A 615 -6.96 12.26 -5.31
CA LYS A 615 -8.07 12.75 -6.12
C LYS A 615 -7.66 12.77 -7.59
N GLU A 616 -6.54 13.41 -7.89
CA GLU A 616 -5.98 13.58 -9.23
C GLU A 616 -4.45 13.65 -9.21
N LEU A 617 -3.85 13.46 -10.37
CA LEU A 617 -2.40 13.52 -10.59
C LEU A 617 -2.05 14.72 -11.47
N SER A 618 -1.16 15.57 -10.99
CA SER A 618 -0.57 16.64 -11.78
C SER A 618 0.91 16.35 -12.05
N MET A 619 1.34 16.52 -13.29
CA MET A 619 2.72 16.28 -13.71
C MET A 619 3.21 17.49 -14.49
N ALA A 620 4.37 18.04 -14.10
CA ALA A 620 5.07 19.06 -14.87
C ALA A 620 5.42 18.55 -16.29
N LYS A 621 5.88 19.39 -17.22
CA LYS A 621 6.48 18.86 -18.46
C LYS A 621 7.96 18.61 -18.22
N LEU A 622 8.47 17.45 -18.62
CA LEU A 622 9.90 17.12 -18.50
C LEU A 622 10.56 17.04 -19.87
N SER A 623 11.88 17.26 -19.89
CA SER A 623 12.72 16.92 -21.04
C SER A 623 12.77 15.40 -21.25
N SER A 624 13.12 15.00 -22.47
CA SER A 624 13.15 13.63 -23.00
C SER A 624 13.99 12.58 -22.24
N SER A 625 14.70 12.99 -21.17
CA SER A 625 15.53 12.13 -20.32
C SER A 625 15.04 12.00 -18.87
N GLY A 626 14.01 12.74 -18.46
CA GLY A 626 13.51 12.70 -17.08
C GLY A 626 12.73 11.43 -16.77
N LEU A 627 13.26 10.56 -15.90
CA LEU A 627 12.58 9.32 -15.49
C LEU A 627 11.30 9.62 -14.71
N ARG A 628 10.19 9.01 -15.11
CA ARG A 628 8.96 8.95 -14.30
C ARG A 628 8.52 7.52 -14.15
N GLN A 629 8.67 6.98 -12.95
CA GLN A 629 8.23 5.63 -12.67
C GLN A 629 7.52 5.51 -11.33
N LEU A 630 6.53 4.64 -11.34
CA LEU A 630 5.80 4.16 -10.18
C LEU A 630 5.84 2.64 -10.23
N SER A 631 6.51 2.01 -9.27
CA SER A 631 6.63 0.56 -9.17
C SER A 631 5.86 0.05 -7.97
N TYR A 632 5.00 -0.94 -8.18
CA TYR A 632 4.25 -1.58 -7.12
C TYR A 632 5.18 -2.34 -6.18
N ASN A 633 5.02 -2.12 -4.89
CA ASN A 633 5.64 -2.93 -3.86
C ASN A 633 4.60 -3.88 -3.25
N VAL A 634 4.78 -5.18 -3.48
CA VAL A 634 3.84 -6.22 -3.02
C VAL A 634 3.67 -6.27 -1.51
N ASN A 635 4.60 -5.69 -0.73
CA ASN A 635 4.45 -5.55 0.72
C ASN A 635 3.32 -4.61 1.14
N PHE A 636 2.71 -3.88 0.20
CA PHE A 636 1.48 -3.11 0.42
C PHE A 636 0.19 -3.89 0.13
N ASP A 637 0.27 -5.11 -0.42
CA ASP A 637 -0.91 -5.85 -0.84
C ASP A 637 -1.76 -6.31 0.35
N VAL A 638 -2.81 -5.55 0.66
CA VAL A 638 -3.75 -5.88 1.74
C VAL A 638 -4.65 -7.06 1.43
N THR A 639 -4.72 -7.49 0.17
CA THR A 639 -5.55 -8.63 -0.26
C THR A 639 -4.82 -9.96 -0.12
N ASP A 640 -3.50 -9.94 0.12
CA ASP A 640 -2.69 -11.08 0.52
C ASP A 640 -2.72 -11.21 2.04
N SER A 641 -3.40 -12.25 2.56
CA SER A 641 -3.58 -12.44 4.00
C SER A 641 -2.25 -12.52 4.78
N ALA A 642 -1.21 -13.12 4.20
CA ALA A 642 0.10 -13.21 4.85
C ALA A 642 0.76 -11.83 5.03
N THR A 643 0.73 -11.00 3.99
CA THR A 643 1.22 -9.61 4.02
C THR A 643 0.39 -8.76 4.96
N TYR A 644 -0.94 -8.90 4.90
CA TYR A 644 -1.86 -8.21 5.79
C TYR A 644 -1.59 -8.53 7.27
N MET A 645 -1.43 -9.81 7.61
CA MET A 645 -1.14 -10.26 8.98
C MET A 645 0.23 -9.81 9.47
N ARG A 646 1.25 -9.85 8.60
CA ARG A 646 2.60 -9.38 8.93
C ARG A 646 2.63 -7.89 9.26
N ALA A 647 1.67 -7.09 8.81
CA ALA A 647 1.68 -5.64 9.01
C ALA A 647 1.08 -5.15 10.34
N PHE A 648 0.61 -6.05 11.21
CA PHE A 648 0.22 -5.65 12.55
C PHE A 648 1.45 -5.25 13.39
N ARG A 649 1.36 -4.11 14.05
CA ARG A 649 2.38 -3.54 14.93
C ARG A 649 1.76 -3.15 16.26
N LEU A 650 2.47 -3.40 17.34
CA LEU A 650 2.13 -2.93 18.67
C LEU A 650 2.98 -1.69 18.95
N PHE A 651 2.33 -0.52 18.96
CA PHE A 651 2.97 0.75 19.27
C PHE A 651 2.62 1.19 20.68
N MET A 652 3.62 1.68 21.41
CA MET A 652 3.47 2.09 22.80
C MET A 652 4.45 3.22 23.11
N PRO A 653 4.06 4.26 23.87
CA PRO A 653 4.99 5.27 24.37
C PRO A 653 6.07 4.64 25.26
N LYS A 654 7.28 5.20 25.22
CA LYS A 654 8.42 4.72 26.01
C LYS A 654 8.19 4.88 27.52
N ASP A 655 7.52 5.94 27.93
CA ASP A 655 7.30 6.25 29.35
C ASP A 655 5.95 5.72 29.82
N GLY A 656 5.96 4.99 30.94
CA GLY A 656 4.76 4.53 31.63
C GLY A 656 4.61 5.25 32.97
N ILE A 657 3.39 5.30 33.48
CA ILE A 657 3.13 5.96 34.75
C ILE A 657 3.14 4.89 35.84
N THR A 658 3.88 5.16 36.92
CA THR A 658 4.15 4.20 37.99
C THR A 658 3.42 4.60 39.25
N PHE A 659 2.72 3.65 39.87
CA PHE A 659 2.03 3.80 41.14
C PHE A 659 2.65 2.88 42.19
N VAL A 660 2.66 3.36 43.43
CA VAL A 660 3.10 2.61 44.62
C VAL A 660 1.89 2.45 45.52
N LYS A 661 1.61 1.22 45.96
CA LYS A 661 0.43 0.90 46.77
C LYS A 661 0.82 0.32 48.12
#